data_AF-A0A8F4FRJ8-F1
#
_entry.id   AF-A0A8F4FRJ8-F1
#
_cell.length_a   1.000
_cell.length_b   1.000
_cell.length_c   1.000
_cell.angle_alpha   90.00
_cell.angle_beta   90.00
_cell.angle_gamma   90.00
#
_symmetry.space_group_name_H-M   'P 1'
#
loop_
_entity.id
_entity.type
_entity.pdbx_description
1 polymer ?
#
loop_
_entity_poly.entity_id
_entity_poly.type
_entity_poly.pdbx_seq_one_letter_code
_entity_poly.pdbx_strand_id
1 'polypeptide(L)'
;MQTRRVVRSEQWWDHKVPVLVAAGALAIGSRPGAASLGDLGQLVLLVVSVVGVAAFGHLVNDWCDLEADARAGKGNRLVALSGARRTTLVAAALVVGLAPWLLLERRPAALLALALELALLLAYSVPPLRLKGRGALGAAADAGYAYAVPLVLVVLAVGPRGHPHAGPLLAVLALWGFVQGLRGILWHQIEDLDADQAAGTSTWALALGRPRAERLVGTALLPVELVLLAALVVLVGRWWIAGLLVGFALWRTFQLLFLWTEPLDPSSLRQLRHRVQVVGFEYVNDLLERWLPLAAVVWVAWSSPWWWLGVAAVLLGFRNAVRTFVAWDVWVLPDGIERLAYARRASRDIQEVARRRRARVAAGPGALADPAARRWVFVVCGPAMHVETLATALGHLRPLTAAEIWVVTDVRRNAIPIDHPGIDHVVDVATPGELDDHQASIWLKTSVHRHLPQGEWCYLDSDIIAVAPGVEVVFDHRDGPVAFASDLTIRENSVDRFSPWAMTCSCLGYDDEHSCGHLREQLAARFDVEVPGDWLHWNGGVFVFGPEAAPVLDLWHERAVASFAWPEWRTRDQGALIATVWSLGLQDLPRLPPTCNFIADLGNFDLCLDVERGWAHHPSGPWYDARLLHCYTSALEDPEWDLGRDVEAVVLRRSRVRIYRYRRAEAQSKVAMAANDVRWSVQERLELTALRVRRFPRRLAPGRLWRAVLARLGRSVGEPPPPGPQRADGPA
;
A
#
# COMPACT_ATOMS: atom_id res chain seq x y z
N MET A 1 8.99 24.61 -22.73
CA MET A 1 8.18 23.50 -22.17
C MET A 1 7.81 22.44 -23.21
N GLN A 2 7.38 22.81 -24.43
CA GLN A 2 7.04 21.83 -25.50
C GLN A 2 8.22 20.95 -25.96
N THR A 3 9.44 21.49 -26.09
CA THR A 3 10.62 20.75 -26.59
C THR A 3 11.09 19.63 -25.65
N ARG A 4 11.00 19.82 -24.32
CA ARG A 4 11.35 18.79 -23.32
C ARG A 4 10.49 17.54 -23.45
N ARG A 5 9.21 17.73 -23.78
CA ARG A 5 8.28 16.65 -24.08
C ARG A 5 8.64 15.96 -25.39
N VAL A 6 9.07 16.67 -26.44
CA VAL A 6 9.37 16.04 -27.73
C VAL A 6 10.55 15.04 -27.63
N VAL A 7 11.57 15.31 -26.82
CA VAL A 7 12.74 14.42 -26.64
C VAL A 7 12.65 13.48 -25.42
N ARG A 8 11.48 13.42 -24.78
CA ARG A 8 11.20 12.60 -23.58
C ARG A 8 12.26 12.77 -22.47
N SER A 9 12.76 13.99 -22.27
CA SER A 9 13.82 14.25 -21.28
C SER A 9 13.45 13.78 -19.87
N GLU A 10 12.15 13.75 -19.55
CA GLU A 10 11.60 13.19 -18.31
C GLU A 10 11.95 11.71 -18.06
N GLN A 11 12.26 10.93 -19.10
CA GLN A 11 12.53 9.48 -18.99
C GLN A 11 14.00 9.16 -18.73
N TRP A 12 14.92 10.11 -18.94
CA TRP A 12 16.36 9.82 -18.88
C TRP A 12 17.20 10.91 -18.20
N TRP A 13 16.71 12.15 -18.07
CA TRP A 13 17.46 13.26 -17.49
C TRP A 13 17.89 13.00 -16.03
N ASP A 14 16.97 12.57 -15.17
CA ASP A 14 17.27 12.32 -13.75
C ASP A 14 17.85 10.92 -13.49
N HIS A 15 17.85 10.03 -14.48
CA HIS A 15 18.22 8.61 -14.31
C HIS A 15 19.56 8.24 -14.95
N LYS A 16 19.91 8.84 -16.10
CA LYS A 16 21.13 8.49 -16.85
C LYS A 16 22.24 9.53 -16.72
N VAL A 17 21.89 10.81 -16.87
CA VAL A 17 22.88 11.90 -16.86
C VAL A 17 23.63 12.03 -15.53
N PRO A 18 23.00 11.93 -14.34
CA PRO A 18 23.71 12.06 -13.07
C PRO A 18 24.77 10.98 -12.87
N VAL A 19 24.47 9.74 -13.28
CA VAL A 19 25.42 8.62 -13.19
C VAL A 19 26.66 8.89 -14.06
N LEU A 20 26.48 9.46 -15.24
CA LEU A 20 27.57 9.86 -16.13
C LEU A 20 28.38 11.03 -15.56
N VAL A 21 27.71 12.01 -14.92
CA VAL A 21 28.39 13.08 -14.17
C VAL A 21 29.24 12.49 -13.04
N ALA A 22 28.71 11.51 -12.30
CA ALA A 22 29.45 10.83 -11.24
C ALA A 22 30.69 10.11 -11.78
N ALA A 23 30.53 9.32 -12.85
CA ALA A 23 31.62 8.62 -13.50
C ALA A 23 32.71 9.58 -13.99
N GLY A 24 32.32 10.69 -14.63
CA GLY A 24 33.24 11.73 -15.09
C GLY A 24 33.98 12.43 -13.95
N ALA A 25 33.28 12.82 -12.89
CA ALA A 25 33.88 13.44 -11.71
C ALA A 25 34.86 12.49 -10.99
N LEU A 26 34.49 11.21 -10.82
CA LEU A 26 35.36 10.18 -10.26
C LEU A 26 36.63 9.97 -11.10
N ALA A 27 36.48 9.95 -12.42
CA ALA A 27 37.57 9.80 -13.37
C ALA A 27 38.52 11.02 -13.34
N ILE A 28 37.98 12.23 -13.31
CA ILE A 28 38.78 13.48 -13.22
C ILE A 28 39.53 13.57 -11.90
N GLY A 29 38.84 13.37 -10.75
CA GLY A 29 39.50 13.46 -9.44
C GLY A 29 40.52 12.34 -9.18
N SER A 30 40.52 11.30 -10.00
CA SER A 30 41.53 10.22 -9.95
C SER A 30 42.76 10.47 -10.80
N ARG A 31 42.85 11.64 -11.45
CA ARG A 31 44.07 12.11 -12.10
C ARG A 31 45.09 12.61 -11.08
N PRO A 32 46.40 12.51 -11.40
CA PRO A 32 47.42 13.23 -10.63
C PRO A 32 47.20 14.74 -10.72
N GLY A 33 47.30 15.44 -9.58
CA GLY A 33 47.12 16.89 -9.49
C GLY A 33 45.69 17.32 -9.12
N ALA A 34 45.52 18.62 -8.81
CA ALA A 34 44.21 19.19 -8.51
C ALA A 34 43.40 19.40 -9.79
N ALA A 35 42.10 19.09 -9.75
CA ALA A 35 41.21 19.31 -10.88
C ALA A 35 41.12 20.81 -11.22
N SER A 36 41.16 21.15 -12.49
CA SER A 36 41.13 22.54 -12.96
C SER A 36 39.71 22.98 -13.36
N LEU A 37 39.53 24.29 -13.58
CA LEU A 37 38.33 24.83 -14.23
C LEU A 37 38.18 24.28 -15.66
N GLY A 38 39.29 24.00 -16.35
CA GLY A 38 39.29 23.36 -17.66
C GLY A 38 38.70 21.95 -17.63
N ASP A 39 39.00 21.16 -16.59
CA ASP A 39 38.42 19.82 -16.42
C ASP A 39 36.90 19.88 -16.19
N LEU A 40 36.42 20.88 -15.43
CA LEU A 40 34.99 21.11 -15.26
C LEU A 40 34.34 21.47 -16.61
N GLY A 41 34.98 22.33 -17.41
CA GLY A 41 34.55 22.65 -18.77
C GLY A 41 34.49 21.42 -19.69
N GLN A 42 35.47 20.52 -19.62
CA GLN A 42 35.48 19.26 -20.38
C GLN A 42 34.31 18.36 -19.95
N LEU A 43 34.03 18.23 -18.65
CA LEU A 43 32.89 17.46 -18.17
C LEU A 43 31.54 18.05 -18.64
N VAL A 44 31.39 19.38 -18.60
CA VAL A 44 30.18 20.06 -19.09
C VAL A 44 29.98 19.82 -20.59
N LEU A 45 31.03 19.98 -21.40
CA LEU A 45 30.98 19.71 -22.84
C LEU A 45 30.60 18.26 -23.15
N LEU A 46 31.12 17.32 -22.37
CA LEU A 46 30.80 15.91 -22.49
C LEU A 46 29.34 15.61 -22.13
N VAL A 47 28.81 16.22 -21.06
CA VAL A 47 27.38 16.11 -20.69
C VAL A 47 26.49 16.67 -21.81
N VAL A 48 26.85 17.81 -22.40
CA VAL A 48 26.13 18.37 -23.56
C VAL A 48 26.15 17.39 -24.74
N SER A 49 27.30 16.77 -25.02
CA SER A 49 27.43 15.76 -26.06
C SER A 49 26.50 14.57 -25.81
N VAL A 50 26.54 13.98 -24.61
CA VAL A 50 25.70 12.85 -24.23
C VAL A 50 24.21 13.20 -24.34
N VAL A 51 23.81 14.39 -23.88
CA VAL A 51 22.42 14.89 -23.99
C VAL A 51 21.98 14.98 -25.45
N GLY A 52 22.86 15.49 -26.33
CA GLY A 52 22.60 15.53 -27.77
C GLY A 52 22.48 14.15 -28.41
N VAL A 53 23.37 13.22 -28.05
CA VAL A 53 23.35 11.83 -28.53
C VAL A 53 22.12 11.07 -28.04
N ALA A 54 21.74 11.22 -26.78
CA ALA A 54 20.52 10.62 -26.22
C ALA A 54 19.27 11.18 -26.91
N ALA A 55 19.20 12.50 -27.13
CA ALA A 55 18.12 13.12 -27.88
C ALA A 55 18.05 12.62 -29.33
N PHE A 56 19.20 12.46 -29.99
CA PHE A 56 19.31 11.89 -31.33
C PHE A 56 18.75 10.45 -31.36
N GLY A 57 19.19 9.60 -30.42
CA GLY A 57 18.71 8.21 -30.29
C GLY A 57 17.19 8.12 -30.12
N HIS A 58 16.63 8.89 -29.19
CA HIS A 58 15.18 8.91 -28.94
C HIS A 58 14.38 9.42 -30.15
N LEU A 59 14.86 10.48 -30.83
CA LEU A 59 14.18 11.01 -32.02
C LEU A 59 14.21 10.02 -33.19
N VAL A 60 15.34 9.33 -33.39
CA VAL A 60 15.45 8.28 -34.43
C VAL A 60 14.53 7.10 -34.09
N ASN A 61 14.54 6.63 -32.84
CA ASN A 61 13.64 5.54 -32.42
C ASN A 61 12.17 5.91 -32.63
N ASP A 62 11.73 7.07 -32.11
CA ASP A 62 10.34 7.52 -32.23
C ASP A 62 9.92 7.72 -33.69
N TRP A 63 10.84 8.09 -34.57
CA TRP A 63 10.54 8.20 -36.01
C TRP A 63 10.35 6.80 -36.61
N CYS A 64 11.26 5.86 -36.36
CA CYS A 64 11.15 4.49 -36.87
C CYS A 64 9.93 3.72 -36.34
N ASP A 65 9.39 4.14 -35.19
CA ASP A 65 8.24 3.50 -34.55
C ASP A 65 6.88 4.13 -34.90
N LEU A 66 6.80 5.16 -35.74
CA LEU A 66 5.53 5.85 -36.07
C LEU A 66 4.38 4.89 -36.44
N GLU A 67 4.63 3.90 -37.30
CA GLU A 67 3.62 2.91 -37.74
C GLU A 67 3.34 1.82 -36.67
N ALA A 68 4.33 1.49 -35.85
CA ALA A 68 4.19 0.50 -34.79
C ALA A 68 3.39 1.08 -33.61
N ASP A 69 3.71 2.30 -33.20
CA ASP A 69 3.01 3.04 -32.15
C ASP A 69 1.54 3.29 -32.54
N ALA A 70 1.28 3.63 -33.81
CA ALA A 70 -0.09 3.79 -34.32
C ALA A 70 -0.91 2.49 -34.23
N ARG A 71 -0.32 1.35 -34.57
CA ARG A 71 -0.98 0.03 -34.43
C ARG A 71 -1.22 -0.36 -32.97
N ALA A 72 -0.33 0.03 -32.06
CA ALA A 72 -0.44 -0.24 -30.63
C ALA A 72 -1.31 0.78 -29.87
N GLY A 73 -1.91 1.77 -30.56
CA GLY A 73 -2.67 2.85 -29.92
C GLY A 73 -1.83 3.78 -29.02
N LYS A 74 -0.49 3.74 -29.14
CA LYS A 74 0.44 4.57 -28.35
C LYS A 74 0.59 5.96 -28.99
N GLY A 75 0.52 7.01 -28.17
CA GLY A 75 0.67 8.38 -28.64
C GLY A 75 2.13 8.73 -28.97
N ASN A 76 2.44 8.97 -30.25
CA ASN A 76 3.76 9.40 -30.71
C ASN A 76 3.78 10.89 -31.09
N ARG A 77 4.65 11.66 -30.43
CA ARG A 77 4.71 13.13 -30.55
C ARG A 77 5.25 13.62 -31.89
N LEU A 78 5.95 12.76 -32.65
CA LEU A 78 6.48 13.11 -33.98
C LEU A 78 5.41 13.03 -35.08
N VAL A 79 4.27 12.37 -34.84
CA VAL A 79 3.16 12.25 -35.80
C VAL A 79 2.70 13.63 -36.27
N ALA A 80 2.56 14.59 -35.36
CA ALA A 80 2.09 15.95 -35.65
C ALA A 80 3.12 16.83 -36.40
N LEU A 81 4.35 16.36 -36.62
CA LEU A 81 5.41 17.13 -37.27
C LEU A 81 5.58 16.73 -38.74
N SER A 82 5.81 17.70 -39.62
CA SER A 82 6.20 17.47 -41.02
C SER A 82 7.56 16.77 -41.12
N GLY A 83 7.81 16.02 -42.20
CA GLY A 83 9.09 15.34 -42.45
C GLY A 83 10.31 16.27 -42.34
N ALA A 84 10.26 17.48 -42.91
CA ALA A 84 11.35 18.45 -42.82
C ALA A 84 11.70 18.83 -41.38
N ARG A 85 10.68 19.10 -40.53
CA ARG A 85 10.88 19.39 -39.10
C ARG A 85 11.46 18.20 -38.35
N ARG A 86 11.05 16.96 -38.67
CA ARG A 86 11.64 15.75 -38.07
C ARG A 86 13.13 15.65 -38.42
N THR A 87 13.50 15.84 -39.69
CA THR A 87 14.90 15.86 -40.13
C THR A 87 15.70 16.94 -39.41
N THR A 88 15.17 18.17 -39.32
CA THR A 88 15.85 19.28 -38.64
C THR A 88 16.09 18.97 -37.17
N LEU A 89 15.12 18.36 -36.46
CA LEU A 89 15.28 17.99 -35.05
C LEU A 89 16.35 16.90 -34.86
N VAL A 90 16.34 15.85 -35.70
CA VAL A 90 17.36 14.79 -35.65
C VAL A 90 18.75 15.34 -35.96
N ALA A 91 18.88 16.16 -37.01
CA ALA A 91 20.14 16.79 -37.38
C ALA A 91 20.64 17.75 -36.29
N ALA A 92 19.76 18.56 -35.71
CA ALA A 92 20.11 19.45 -34.61
C ALA A 92 20.58 18.68 -33.36
N ALA A 93 19.90 17.60 -32.99
CA ALA A 93 20.32 16.75 -31.87
C ALA A 93 21.70 16.12 -32.12
N LEU A 94 21.94 15.63 -33.34
CA LEU A 94 23.25 15.10 -33.73
C LEU A 94 24.35 16.18 -33.70
N VAL A 95 24.07 17.39 -34.19
CA VAL A 95 25.01 18.51 -34.12
C VAL A 95 25.32 18.87 -32.67
N VAL A 96 24.33 18.93 -31.78
CA VAL A 96 24.55 19.15 -30.34
C VAL A 96 25.39 18.02 -29.74
N GLY A 97 25.19 16.77 -30.20
CA GLY A 97 25.98 15.62 -29.78
C GLY A 97 27.45 15.67 -30.22
N LEU A 98 27.71 16.14 -31.44
CA LEU A 98 29.04 16.09 -32.07
C LEU A 98 29.87 17.39 -31.92
N ALA A 99 29.24 18.56 -31.91
CA ALA A 99 29.94 19.85 -31.83
C ALA A 99 30.88 20.00 -30.61
N PRO A 100 30.54 19.48 -29.40
CA PRO A 100 31.46 19.54 -28.27
C PRO A 100 32.82 18.87 -28.52
N TRP A 101 32.90 17.87 -29.41
CA TRP A 101 34.14 17.17 -29.78
C TRP A 101 35.12 18.02 -30.60
N LEU A 102 34.71 19.22 -31.02
CA LEU A 102 35.62 20.24 -31.55
C LEU A 102 36.50 20.85 -30.45
N LEU A 103 36.00 20.86 -29.20
CA LEU A 103 36.63 21.47 -28.03
C LEU A 103 37.13 20.43 -27.00
N LEU A 104 36.53 19.23 -27.01
CA LEU A 104 36.99 18.12 -26.17
C LEU A 104 38.34 17.58 -26.65
N GLU A 105 39.11 17.04 -25.72
CA GLU A 105 40.35 16.34 -26.04
C GLU A 105 40.07 15.10 -26.92
N ARG A 106 40.64 15.06 -28.12
CA ARG A 106 40.42 13.99 -29.10
C ARG A 106 41.24 12.75 -28.77
N ARG A 107 40.68 11.89 -27.92
CA ARG A 107 41.26 10.58 -27.60
C ARG A 107 40.69 9.50 -28.53
N PRO A 108 41.52 8.74 -29.28
CA PRO A 108 41.03 7.75 -30.24
C PRO A 108 40.06 6.73 -29.64
N ALA A 109 40.32 6.24 -28.43
CA ALA A 109 39.45 5.31 -27.73
C ALA A 109 38.08 5.93 -27.39
N ALA A 110 38.04 7.21 -27.00
CA ALA A 110 36.79 7.91 -26.71
C ALA A 110 35.99 8.18 -28.00
N LEU A 111 36.66 8.55 -29.10
CA LEU A 111 36.01 8.71 -30.40
C LEU A 111 35.46 7.38 -30.94
N LEU A 112 36.18 6.28 -30.72
CA LEU A 112 35.69 4.94 -31.07
C LEU A 112 34.46 4.55 -30.24
N ALA A 113 34.46 4.83 -28.93
CA ALA A 113 33.29 4.61 -28.08
C ALA A 113 32.08 5.46 -28.52
N LEU A 114 32.30 6.72 -28.93
CA LEU A 114 31.24 7.57 -29.50
C LEU A 114 30.71 7.03 -30.82
N ALA A 115 31.58 6.55 -31.70
CA ALA A 115 31.18 5.94 -32.96
C ALA A 115 30.37 4.65 -32.71
N LEU A 116 30.78 3.83 -31.74
CA LEU A 116 30.05 2.64 -31.32
C LEU A 116 28.67 2.99 -30.73
N GLU A 117 28.58 4.04 -29.91
CA GLU A 117 27.32 4.54 -29.35
C GLU A 117 26.32 4.90 -30.46
N LEU A 118 26.74 5.71 -31.42
CA LEU A 118 25.91 6.10 -32.56
C LEU A 118 25.53 4.88 -33.44
N ALA A 119 26.46 3.96 -33.65
CA ALA A 119 26.21 2.75 -34.41
C ALA A 119 25.18 1.84 -33.72
N LEU A 120 25.23 1.68 -32.40
CA LEU A 120 24.26 0.89 -31.64
C LEU A 120 22.88 1.53 -31.64
N LEU A 121 22.77 2.85 -31.47
CA LEU A 121 21.50 3.59 -31.54
C LEU A 121 20.80 3.41 -32.89
N LEU A 122 21.58 3.48 -33.98
CA LEU A 122 21.10 3.24 -35.33
C LEU A 122 20.74 1.76 -35.56
N ALA A 123 21.61 0.83 -35.16
CA ALA A 123 21.37 -0.61 -35.30
C ALA A 123 20.12 -1.06 -34.54
N TYR A 124 19.85 -0.47 -33.36
CA TYR A 124 18.67 -0.75 -32.57
C TYR A 124 17.38 -0.33 -33.27
N SER A 125 17.35 0.86 -33.87
CA SER A 125 16.12 1.50 -34.35
C SER A 125 15.87 1.35 -35.86
N VAL A 126 16.91 1.35 -36.68
CA VAL A 126 16.81 1.56 -38.14
C VAL A 126 16.93 0.24 -38.93
N PRO A 127 16.07 -0.01 -39.94
CA PRO A 127 16.22 -1.15 -40.86
C PRO A 127 17.51 -1.10 -41.70
N PRO A 128 18.08 -2.24 -42.14
CA PRO A 128 17.59 -3.62 -41.97
C PRO A 128 18.01 -4.29 -40.66
N LEU A 129 18.81 -3.63 -39.81
CA LEU A 129 19.25 -4.20 -38.53
C LEU A 129 18.13 -4.22 -37.50
N ARG A 130 17.50 -3.07 -37.18
CA ARG A 130 16.39 -2.89 -36.23
C ARG A 130 16.36 -3.93 -35.10
N LEU A 131 17.38 -3.92 -34.24
CA LEU A 131 17.56 -4.93 -33.19
C LEU A 131 16.44 -4.94 -32.14
N LYS A 132 15.68 -3.84 -31.97
CA LYS A 132 14.58 -3.72 -31.00
C LYS A 132 13.61 -4.92 -30.98
N GLY A 133 13.33 -5.52 -32.15
CA GLY A 133 12.44 -6.69 -32.28
C GLY A 133 13.14 -8.06 -32.23
N ARG A 134 14.43 -8.14 -31.88
CA ARG A 134 15.22 -9.38 -31.97
C ARG A 134 15.50 -10.02 -30.61
N GLY A 135 14.50 -10.05 -29.73
CA GLY A 135 14.59 -10.71 -28.41
C GLY A 135 15.82 -10.28 -27.60
N ALA A 136 16.65 -11.24 -27.21
CA ALA A 136 17.86 -11.00 -26.42
C ALA A 136 18.87 -10.05 -27.08
N LEU A 137 18.99 -10.05 -28.41
CA LEU A 137 19.88 -9.13 -29.13
C LEU A 137 19.41 -7.68 -29.02
N GLY A 138 18.09 -7.46 -29.01
CA GLY A 138 17.50 -6.15 -28.76
C GLY A 138 17.78 -5.67 -27.35
N ALA A 139 17.60 -6.53 -26.35
CA ALA A 139 17.91 -6.22 -24.96
C ALA A 139 19.41 -5.93 -24.74
N ALA A 140 20.30 -6.70 -25.37
CA ALA A 140 21.74 -6.47 -25.29
C ALA A 140 22.16 -5.15 -25.96
N ALA A 141 21.61 -4.83 -27.12
CA ALA A 141 21.87 -3.55 -27.77
C ALA A 141 21.39 -2.38 -26.90
N ASP A 142 20.19 -2.48 -26.31
CA ASP A 142 19.64 -1.50 -25.38
C ASP A 142 20.55 -1.28 -24.17
N ALA A 143 20.93 -2.36 -23.49
CA ALA A 143 21.85 -2.31 -22.36
C ALA A 143 23.22 -1.69 -22.73
N GLY A 144 23.68 -1.95 -23.95
CA GLY A 144 24.90 -1.40 -24.51
C GLY A 144 24.85 0.12 -24.64
N TYR A 145 23.94 0.64 -25.47
CA TYR A 145 23.87 2.08 -25.76
C TYR A 145 23.27 2.89 -24.60
N ALA A 146 22.35 2.32 -23.82
CA ALA A 146 21.69 3.08 -22.77
C ALA A 146 22.55 3.27 -21.51
N TYR A 147 23.52 2.37 -21.27
CA TYR A 147 24.30 2.33 -20.04
C TYR A 147 25.79 2.08 -20.28
N ALA A 148 26.17 0.91 -20.82
CA ALA A 148 27.57 0.47 -20.84
C ALA A 148 28.50 1.40 -21.64
N VAL A 149 28.13 1.70 -22.88
CA VAL A 149 28.96 2.49 -23.80
C VAL A 149 29.07 3.96 -23.36
N PRO A 150 27.99 4.66 -22.94
CA PRO A 150 28.11 6.02 -22.41
C PRO A 150 29.01 6.12 -21.17
N LEU A 151 28.94 5.16 -20.24
CA LEU A 151 29.81 5.13 -19.06
C LEU A 151 31.28 5.00 -19.44
N VAL A 152 31.59 4.06 -20.33
CA VAL A 152 32.94 3.83 -20.84
C VAL A 152 33.45 5.05 -21.62
N LEU A 153 32.60 5.63 -22.49
CA LEU A 153 32.90 6.83 -23.26
C LEU A 153 33.34 7.98 -22.34
N VAL A 154 32.58 8.21 -21.26
CA VAL A 154 32.85 9.29 -20.32
C VAL A 154 34.21 9.09 -19.64
N VAL A 155 34.48 7.90 -19.12
CA VAL A 155 35.74 7.61 -18.45
C VAL A 155 36.93 7.64 -19.43
N LEU A 156 36.76 7.19 -20.68
CA LEU A 156 37.82 7.30 -21.69
C LEU A 156 38.13 8.76 -22.06
N ALA A 157 37.10 9.60 -22.16
CA ALA A 157 37.22 11.02 -22.51
C ALA A 157 37.94 11.81 -21.39
N VAL A 158 37.51 11.64 -20.13
CA VAL A 158 37.98 12.47 -19.00
C VAL A 158 38.74 11.70 -17.91
N GLY A 159 39.13 10.45 -18.12
CA GLY A 159 39.92 9.68 -17.16
C GLY A 159 41.42 9.94 -17.18
N PRO A 160 42.17 9.39 -16.19
CA PRO A 160 43.62 9.46 -16.10
C PRO A 160 44.32 8.62 -17.18
N ARG A 161 45.46 9.11 -17.69
CA ARG A 161 46.34 8.34 -18.57
C ARG A 161 47.21 7.40 -17.73
N GLY A 162 47.33 6.13 -18.16
CA GLY A 162 48.26 5.18 -17.54
C GLY A 162 47.91 4.75 -16.12
N HIS A 163 46.64 4.82 -15.70
CA HIS A 163 46.22 4.32 -14.39
C HIS A 163 46.53 2.81 -14.26
N PRO A 164 47.13 2.32 -13.16
CA PRO A 164 47.59 0.93 -13.01
C PRO A 164 46.50 -0.11 -13.27
N HIS A 165 45.24 0.26 -13.00
CA HIS A 165 44.07 -0.58 -13.20
C HIS A 165 43.11 -0.07 -14.28
N ALA A 166 43.58 0.75 -15.23
CA ALA A 166 42.72 1.34 -16.27
C ALA A 166 41.93 0.29 -17.06
N GLY A 167 42.59 -0.78 -17.51
CA GLY A 167 41.97 -1.88 -18.25
C GLY A 167 40.90 -2.62 -17.42
N PRO A 168 41.26 -3.17 -16.23
CA PRO A 168 40.30 -3.82 -15.35
C PRO A 168 39.12 -2.93 -14.95
N LEU A 169 39.37 -1.65 -14.60
CA LEU A 169 38.31 -0.70 -14.23
C LEU A 169 37.32 -0.49 -15.39
N LEU A 170 37.81 -0.25 -16.60
CA LEU A 170 36.96 -0.07 -17.78
C LEU A 170 36.16 -1.35 -18.11
N ALA A 171 36.78 -2.53 -17.97
CA ALA A 171 36.11 -3.80 -18.21
C ALA A 171 34.98 -4.06 -17.20
N VAL A 172 35.25 -3.86 -15.89
CA VAL A 172 34.22 -4.01 -14.85
C VAL A 172 33.14 -2.93 -15.00
N LEU A 173 33.49 -1.69 -15.35
CA LEU A 173 32.52 -0.62 -15.58
C LEU A 173 31.59 -0.93 -16.76
N ALA A 174 32.16 -1.40 -17.87
CA ALA A 174 31.40 -1.81 -19.05
C ALA A 174 30.44 -2.96 -18.71
N LEU A 175 30.95 -3.99 -18.03
CA LEU A 175 30.16 -5.15 -17.64
C LEU A 175 29.06 -4.79 -16.63
N TRP A 176 29.38 -3.95 -15.65
CA TRP A 176 28.42 -3.47 -14.66
C TRP A 176 27.30 -2.65 -15.34
N GLY A 177 27.66 -1.68 -16.18
CA GLY A 177 26.68 -0.88 -16.92
C GLY A 177 25.82 -1.73 -17.85
N PHE A 178 26.40 -2.76 -18.47
CA PHE A 178 25.67 -3.71 -19.30
C PHE A 178 24.67 -4.54 -18.48
N VAL A 179 25.06 -5.06 -17.31
CA VAL A 179 24.16 -5.82 -16.44
C VAL A 179 23.04 -4.93 -15.88
N GLN A 180 23.36 -3.70 -15.47
CA GLN A 180 22.35 -2.73 -15.05
C GLN A 180 21.36 -2.43 -16.18
N GLY A 181 21.87 -2.22 -17.39
CA GLY A 181 21.04 -2.02 -18.57
C GLY A 181 20.14 -3.20 -18.89
N LEU A 182 20.67 -4.43 -18.81
CA LEU A 182 19.89 -5.66 -18.98
C LEU A 182 18.78 -5.79 -17.94
N ARG A 183 19.07 -5.51 -16.67
CA ARG A 183 18.04 -5.48 -15.61
C ARG A 183 16.96 -4.45 -15.94
N GLY A 184 17.35 -3.24 -16.32
CA GLY A 184 16.41 -2.15 -16.64
C GLY A 184 15.49 -2.51 -17.80
N ILE A 185 16.05 -2.93 -18.95
CA ILE A 185 15.24 -3.23 -20.15
C ILE A 185 14.36 -4.47 -19.95
N LEU A 186 14.85 -5.53 -19.31
CA LEU A 186 14.04 -6.71 -19.02
C LEU A 186 12.90 -6.38 -18.06
N TRP A 187 13.14 -5.53 -17.05
CA TRP A 187 12.10 -5.13 -16.12
C TRP A 187 10.97 -4.37 -16.83
N HIS A 188 11.32 -3.41 -17.69
CA HIS A 188 10.32 -2.72 -18.53
C HIS A 188 9.55 -3.68 -19.43
N GLN A 189 10.22 -4.65 -20.06
CA GLN A 189 9.55 -5.66 -20.87
C GLN A 189 8.62 -6.58 -20.06
N ILE A 190 8.95 -6.88 -18.79
CA ILE A 190 8.08 -7.65 -17.88
C ILE A 190 6.81 -6.87 -17.53
N GLU A 191 6.91 -5.56 -17.34
CA GLU A 191 5.77 -4.68 -17.09
C GLU A 191 4.87 -4.56 -18.34
N ASP A 192 5.48 -4.51 -19.53
CA ASP A 192 4.77 -4.37 -20.81
C ASP A 192 4.33 -5.70 -21.45
N LEU A 193 4.54 -6.85 -20.80
CA LEU A 193 4.31 -8.20 -21.38
C LEU A 193 2.94 -8.36 -22.07
N ASP A 194 1.86 -7.94 -21.42
CA ASP A 194 0.49 -8.12 -21.95
C ASP A 194 0.24 -7.20 -23.16
N ALA A 195 0.81 -5.99 -23.14
CA ALA A 195 0.74 -5.04 -24.24
C ALA A 195 1.61 -5.47 -25.43
N ASP A 196 2.80 -6.01 -25.16
CA ASP A 196 3.73 -6.55 -26.16
C ASP A 196 3.14 -7.79 -26.85
N GLN A 197 2.43 -8.65 -26.09
CA GLN A 197 1.71 -9.79 -26.63
C GLN A 197 0.58 -9.35 -27.56
N ALA A 198 -0.20 -8.33 -27.17
CA ALA A 198 -1.25 -7.77 -28.02
C ALA A 198 -0.70 -7.06 -29.27
N ALA A 199 0.48 -6.45 -29.19
CA ALA A 199 1.14 -5.75 -30.29
C ALA A 199 1.92 -6.68 -31.24
N GLY A 200 2.07 -7.97 -30.91
CA GLY A 200 2.83 -8.94 -31.71
C GLY A 200 4.33 -8.67 -31.74
N THR A 201 4.89 -8.01 -30.72
CA THR A 201 6.32 -7.68 -30.66
C THR A 201 7.13 -8.82 -30.03
N SER A 202 8.22 -9.25 -30.67
CA SER A 202 9.11 -10.31 -30.17
C SER A 202 10.18 -9.77 -29.19
N THR A 203 9.77 -9.43 -27.97
CA THR A 203 10.67 -9.01 -26.88
C THR A 203 11.30 -10.20 -26.15
N TRP A 204 12.36 -9.97 -25.37
CA TRP A 204 13.04 -11.06 -24.66
C TRP A 204 12.20 -11.58 -23.49
N ALA A 205 11.51 -10.70 -22.76
CA ALA A 205 10.59 -11.12 -21.71
C ALA A 205 9.47 -12.02 -22.26
N LEU A 206 8.91 -11.71 -23.43
CA LEU A 206 7.89 -12.55 -24.08
C LEU A 206 8.42 -13.94 -24.41
N ALA A 207 9.65 -14.02 -24.93
CA ALA A 207 10.29 -15.30 -25.24
C ALA A 207 10.59 -16.17 -23.99
N LEU A 208 10.87 -15.55 -22.84
CA LEU A 208 11.14 -16.25 -21.58
C LEU A 208 9.85 -16.63 -20.82
N GLY A 209 8.83 -15.79 -20.91
CA GLY A 209 7.65 -15.78 -20.05
C GLY A 209 7.90 -15.09 -18.70
N ARG A 210 6.84 -14.52 -18.09
CA ARG A 210 6.90 -13.72 -16.85
C ARG A 210 7.72 -14.38 -15.72
N PRO A 211 7.48 -15.65 -15.32
CA PRO A 211 8.17 -16.23 -14.16
C PRO A 211 9.68 -16.43 -14.39
N ARG A 212 10.09 -16.76 -15.61
CA ARG A 212 11.52 -16.96 -15.94
C ARG A 212 12.24 -15.63 -16.06
N ALA A 213 11.58 -14.62 -16.63
CA ALA A 213 12.13 -13.27 -16.74
C ALA A 213 12.34 -12.63 -15.35
N GLU A 214 11.33 -12.71 -14.47
CA GLU A 214 11.46 -12.22 -13.08
C GLU A 214 12.55 -12.96 -12.30
N ARG A 215 12.68 -14.28 -12.50
CA ARG A 215 13.76 -15.07 -11.89
C ARG A 215 15.13 -14.65 -12.42
N LEU A 216 15.30 -14.51 -13.74
CA LEU A 216 16.57 -14.06 -14.34
C LEU A 216 17.00 -12.70 -13.76
N VAL A 217 16.09 -11.74 -13.69
CA VAL A 217 16.38 -10.42 -13.13
C VAL A 217 16.70 -10.51 -11.64
N GLY A 218 15.86 -11.20 -10.86
CA GLY A 218 15.97 -11.22 -9.41
C GLY A 218 17.08 -12.10 -8.85
N THR A 219 17.40 -13.25 -9.47
CA THR A 219 18.35 -14.24 -8.92
C THR A 219 19.68 -14.29 -9.64
N ALA A 220 19.81 -13.70 -10.84
CA ALA A 220 21.07 -13.69 -11.58
C ALA A 220 21.58 -12.26 -11.84
N LEU A 221 20.82 -11.42 -12.54
CA LEU A 221 21.31 -10.09 -12.93
C LEU A 221 21.56 -9.18 -11.73
N LEU A 222 20.61 -9.08 -10.81
CA LEU A 222 20.74 -8.21 -9.64
C LEU A 222 21.92 -8.61 -8.71
N PRO A 223 22.11 -9.88 -8.32
CA PRO A 223 23.31 -10.27 -7.56
C PRO A 223 24.62 -9.99 -8.30
N VAL A 224 24.68 -10.24 -9.61
CA VAL A 224 25.88 -9.95 -10.42
C VAL A 224 26.15 -8.44 -10.47
N GLU A 225 25.13 -7.61 -10.61
CA GLU A 225 25.25 -6.16 -10.55
C GLU A 225 25.85 -5.69 -9.22
N LEU A 226 25.39 -6.25 -8.09
CA LEU A 226 25.91 -5.91 -6.76
C LEU A 226 27.38 -6.32 -6.58
N VAL A 227 27.76 -7.51 -7.07
CA VAL A 227 29.16 -7.97 -7.04
C VAL A 227 30.05 -7.06 -7.89
N LEU A 228 29.60 -6.70 -9.09
CA LEU A 228 30.34 -5.80 -9.98
C LEU A 228 30.44 -4.38 -9.41
N LEU A 229 29.38 -3.89 -8.75
CA LEU A 229 29.40 -2.61 -8.05
C LEU A 229 30.42 -2.63 -6.91
N ALA A 230 30.46 -3.71 -6.12
CA ALA A 230 31.47 -3.87 -5.07
C ALA A 230 32.89 -3.91 -5.66
N ALA A 231 33.09 -4.59 -6.79
CA ALA A 231 34.36 -4.59 -7.50
C ALA A 231 34.76 -3.19 -7.99
N LEU A 232 33.81 -2.39 -8.51
CA LEU A 232 34.06 -0.99 -8.89
C LEU A 232 34.51 -0.14 -7.70
N VAL A 233 33.87 -0.30 -6.54
CA VAL A 233 34.24 0.43 -5.30
C VAL A 233 35.69 0.12 -4.90
N VAL A 234 36.08 -1.16 -4.98
CA VAL A 234 37.45 -1.61 -4.70
C VAL A 234 38.45 -1.03 -5.72
N LEU A 235 38.13 -1.11 -7.02
CA LEU A 235 39.02 -0.65 -8.09
C LEU A 235 39.19 0.87 -8.13
N VAL A 236 38.15 1.63 -7.76
CA VAL A 236 38.23 3.09 -7.61
C VAL A 236 39.06 3.48 -6.38
N GLY A 237 39.10 2.62 -5.35
CA GLY A 237 40.04 2.73 -4.23
C GLY A 237 39.82 3.95 -3.33
N ARG A 238 38.58 4.44 -3.23
CA ARG A 238 38.24 5.62 -2.40
C ARG A 238 37.39 5.23 -1.20
N TRP A 239 37.97 5.34 -0.01
CA TRP A 239 37.33 4.95 1.26
C TRP A 239 35.99 5.68 1.50
N TRP A 240 35.87 6.94 1.05
CA TRP A 240 34.64 7.72 1.25
C TRP A 240 33.45 7.12 0.49
N ILE A 241 33.68 6.38 -0.61
CA ILE A 241 32.61 5.68 -1.33
C ILE A 241 32.02 4.58 -0.45
N ALA A 242 32.86 3.81 0.26
CA ALA A 242 32.39 2.82 1.22
C ALA A 242 31.60 3.48 2.37
N GLY A 243 32.07 4.61 2.89
CA GLY A 243 31.32 5.40 3.88
C GLY A 243 29.97 5.91 3.36
N LEU A 244 29.93 6.39 2.12
CA LEU A 244 28.70 6.81 1.44
C LEU A 244 27.72 5.64 1.30
N LEU A 245 28.19 4.46 0.89
CA LEU A 245 27.36 3.25 0.77
C LEU A 245 26.72 2.85 2.09
N VAL A 246 27.50 2.84 3.18
CA VAL A 246 26.98 2.52 4.51
C VAL A 246 25.97 3.57 4.98
N GLY A 247 26.32 4.86 4.87
CA GLY A 247 25.43 5.95 5.25
C GLY A 247 24.12 5.94 4.45
N PHE A 248 24.21 5.75 3.13
CA PHE A 248 23.07 5.57 2.25
C PHE A 248 22.22 4.36 2.66
N ALA A 249 22.83 3.19 2.85
CA ALA A 249 22.10 1.98 3.19
C ALA A 249 21.34 2.14 4.52
N LEU A 250 21.96 2.73 5.54
CA LEU A 250 21.31 3.02 6.82
C LEU A 250 20.15 3.99 6.65
N TRP A 251 20.37 5.11 5.96
CA TRP A 251 19.35 6.14 5.75
C TRP A 251 18.19 5.62 4.90
N ARG A 252 18.48 4.93 3.81
CA ARG A 252 17.47 4.39 2.89
C ARG A 252 16.62 3.31 3.57
N THR A 253 17.25 2.45 4.36
CA THR A 253 16.53 1.48 5.19
C THR A 253 15.62 2.18 6.18
N PHE A 254 16.09 3.25 6.83
CA PHE A 254 15.26 4.04 7.72
C PHE A 254 14.07 4.69 7.01
N GLN A 255 14.27 5.25 5.81
CA GLN A 255 13.19 5.81 5.00
C GLN A 255 12.10 4.77 4.68
N LEU A 256 12.50 3.61 4.15
CA LEU A 256 11.58 2.56 3.71
C LEU A 256 10.83 1.91 4.87
N LEU A 257 11.45 1.80 6.04
CA LEU A 257 10.83 1.16 7.20
C LEU A 257 10.02 2.11 8.08
N PHE A 258 10.34 3.41 8.10
CA PHE A 258 9.78 4.31 9.12
C PHE A 258 9.23 5.64 8.60
N LEU A 259 9.75 6.18 7.49
CA LEU A 259 9.30 7.50 7.01
C LEU A 259 8.15 7.43 6.02
N TRP A 260 8.04 6.35 5.24
CA TRP A 260 6.96 6.20 4.27
C TRP A 260 5.61 5.94 4.94
N THR A 261 4.54 6.36 4.26
CA THR A 261 3.15 6.21 4.74
C THR A 261 2.83 4.75 5.06
N GLU A 262 3.31 3.83 4.22
CA GLU A 262 3.28 2.39 4.42
C GLU A 262 4.72 1.86 4.58
N PRO A 263 5.10 1.40 5.79
CA PRO A 263 6.38 0.74 6.02
C PRO A 263 6.56 -0.48 5.13
N LEU A 264 7.74 -0.63 4.51
CA LEU A 264 8.11 -1.85 3.82
C LEU A 264 8.09 -3.03 4.82
N ASP A 265 7.28 -4.05 4.55
CA ASP A 265 7.36 -5.31 5.30
C ASP A 265 8.56 -6.13 4.79
N PRO A 266 9.57 -6.45 5.62
CA PRO A 266 10.72 -7.25 5.19
C PRO A 266 10.33 -8.63 4.63
N SER A 267 9.18 -9.17 5.02
CA SER A 267 8.67 -10.44 4.49
C SER A 267 8.39 -10.37 2.97
N SER A 268 7.99 -9.19 2.47
CA SER A 268 7.69 -8.96 1.05
C SER A 268 8.92 -9.22 0.15
N LEU A 269 10.14 -9.10 0.69
CA LEU A 269 11.38 -9.37 -0.04
C LEU A 269 11.57 -10.85 -0.39
N ARG A 270 10.74 -11.76 0.16
CA ARG A 270 10.65 -13.16 -0.29
C ARG A 270 10.14 -13.26 -1.73
N GLN A 271 9.26 -12.35 -2.14
CA GLN A 271 8.76 -12.30 -3.50
C GLN A 271 9.83 -11.70 -4.42
N LEU A 272 10.17 -12.43 -5.49
CA LEU A 272 11.22 -12.02 -6.45
C LEU A 272 10.96 -10.61 -7.02
N ARG A 273 9.70 -10.32 -7.34
CA ARG A 273 9.27 -9.03 -7.89
C ARG A 273 9.58 -7.88 -6.93
N HIS A 274 9.12 -7.97 -5.68
CA HIS A 274 9.37 -6.98 -4.64
C HIS A 274 10.86 -6.83 -4.34
N ARG A 275 11.62 -7.94 -4.33
CA ARG A 275 13.07 -7.89 -4.14
C ARG A 275 13.77 -7.06 -5.22
N VAL A 276 13.39 -7.22 -6.49
CA VAL A 276 13.95 -6.45 -7.60
C VAL A 276 13.59 -4.96 -7.47
N GLN A 277 12.32 -4.66 -7.16
CA GLN A 277 11.86 -3.29 -6.94
C GLN A 277 12.65 -2.61 -5.82
N VAL A 278 12.70 -3.23 -4.64
CA VAL A 278 13.37 -2.65 -3.49
C VAL A 278 14.88 -2.59 -3.69
N VAL A 279 15.55 -3.73 -3.90
CA VAL A 279 17.02 -3.75 -3.93
C VAL A 279 17.56 -3.09 -5.20
N GLY A 280 16.97 -3.37 -6.36
CA GLY A 280 17.44 -2.83 -7.64
C GLY A 280 17.08 -1.37 -7.86
N PHE A 281 15.84 -0.97 -7.62
CA PHE A 281 15.39 0.39 -7.91
C PHE A 281 15.47 1.31 -6.68
N GLU A 282 14.97 0.87 -5.52
CA GLU A 282 14.96 1.74 -4.33
C GLU A 282 16.33 1.88 -3.65
N TYR A 283 17.23 0.90 -3.78
CA TYR A 283 18.61 0.99 -3.26
C TYR A 283 19.63 1.32 -4.35
N VAL A 284 19.82 0.44 -5.34
CA VAL A 284 20.93 0.59 -6.30
C VAL A 284 20.74 1.85 -7.17
N ASN A 285 19.57 2.03 -7.79
CA ASN A 285 19.33 3.22 -8.62
C ASN A 285 19.32 4.51 -7.78
N ASP A 286 18.64 4.57 -6.64
CA ASP A 286 18.60 5.80 -5.82
C ASP A 286 20.01 6.25 -5.37
N LEU A 287 20.87 5.29 -4.98
CA LEU A 287 22.28 5.57 -4.69
C LEU A 287 22.99 6.22 -5.88
N LEU A 288 22.88 5.61 -7.06
CA LEU A 288 23.66 6.00 -8.25
C LEU A 288 23.13 7.28 -8.88
N GLU A 289 21.82 7.49 -8.85
CA GLU A 289 21.15 8.62 -9.48
C GLU A 289 21.14 9.86 -8.58
N ARG A 290 21.02 9.69 -7.25
CA ARG A 290 20.76 10.80 -6.33
C ARG A 290 21.87 11.09 -5.32
N TRP A 291 22.65 10.09 -4.93
CA TRP A 291 23.69 10.24 -3.90
C TRP A 291 25.08 10.36 -4.50
N LEU A 292 25.48 9.37 -5.30
CA LEU A 292 26.82 9.27 -5.85
C LEU A 292 27.23 10.48 -6.72
N PRO A 293 26.38 11.08 -7.57
CA PRO A 293 26.78 12.20 -8.42
C PRO A 293 27.20 13.40 -7.60
N LEU A 294 26.39 13.77 -6.61
CA LEU A 294 26.65 14.88 -5.70
C LEU A 294 27.90 14.61 -4.86
N ALA A 295 28.03 13.41 -4.29
CA ALA A 295 29.21 13.03 -3.50
C ALA A 295 30.51 13.08 -4.33
N ALA A 296 30.46 12.61 -5.59
CA ALA A 296 31.60 12.64 -6.50
C ALA A 296 32.04 14.08 -6.84
N VAL A 297 31.12 14.99 -7.19
CA VAL A 297 31.50 16.39 -7.48
C VAL A 297 31.95 17.15 -6.21
N VAL A 298 31.36 16.87 -5.04
CA VAL A 298 31.82 17.45 -3.76
C VAL A 298 33.24 16.99 -3.44
N TRP A 299 33.54 15.71 -3.67
CA TRP A 299 34.89 15.19 -3.48
C TRP A 299 35.92 15.90 -4.38
N VAL A 300 35.60 16.13 -5.66
CA VAL A 300 36.50 16.90 -6.55
C VAL A 300 36.60 18.36 -6.09
N ALA A 301 35.49 18.97 -5.66
CA ALA A 301 35.45 20.35 -5.15
C ALA A 301 36.31 20.59 -3.90
N TRP A 302 36.54 19.55 -3.10
CA TRP A 302 37.48 19.61 -1.98
C TRP A 302 38.92 19.89 -2.43
N SER A 303 39.30 19.43 -3.63
CA SER A 303 40.63 19.65 -4.21
C SER A 303 40.74 20.92 -5.06
N SER A 304 39.60 21.53 -5.42
CA SER A 304 39.56 22.65 -6.36
C SER A 304 38.33 23.56 -6.13
N PRO A 305 38.52 24.84 -5.76
CA PRO A 305 37.40 25.72 -5.43
C PRO A 305 36.45 25.98 -6.61
N TRP A 306 36.94 25.89 -7.85
CA TRP A 306 36.12 26.08 -9.06
C TRP A 306 35.02 25.02 -9.20
N TRP A 307 35.24 23.82 -8.64
CA TRP A 307 34.31 22.71 -8.72
C TRP A 307 33.09 22.86 -7.82
N TRP A 308 33.06 23.86 -6.92
CA TRP A 308 31.82 24.26 -6.24
C TRP A 308 30.75 24.76 -7.22
N LEU A 309 31.14 25.30 -8.38
CA LEU A 309 30.18 25.58 -9.47
C LEU A 309 29.54 24.30 -10.00
N GLY A 310 30.32 23.22 -10.10
CA GLY A 310 29.81 21.89 -10.46
C GLY A 310 28.85 21.33 -9.42
N VAL A 311 29.17 21.50 -8.13
CA VAL A 311 28.26 21.13 -7.03
C VAL A 311 26.94 21.90 -7.12
N ALA A 312 26.98 23.22 -7.32
CA ALA A 312 25.78 24.04 -7.50
C ALA A 312 24.96 23.60 -8.73
N ALA A 313 25.63 23.29 -9.84
CA ALA A 313 24.97 22.79 -11.05
C ALA A 313 24.27 21.44 -10.81
N VAL A 314 24.90 20.51 -10.09
CA VAL A 314 24.28 19.22 -9.75
C VAL A 314 23.10 19.40 -8.79
N LEU A 315 23.26 20.25 -7.77
CA LEU A 315 22.19 20.55 -6.82
C LEU A 315 20.97 21.13 -7.52
N LEU A 316 21.15 22.12 -8.40
CA LEU A 316 20.04 22.81 -9.06
C LEU A 316 19.46 22.03 -10.24
N GLY A 317 20.32 21.34 -11.00
CA GLY A 317 19.97 20.69 -12.27
C GLY A 317 19.33 19.31 -12.16
N PHE A 318 19.59 18.58 -11.06
CA PHE A 318 19.11 17.21 -10.89
C PHE A 318 18.37 17.01 -9.58
N ARG A 319 17.50 16.01 -9.56
CA ARG A 319 17.02 15.44 -8.29
C ARG A 319 18.20 14.75 -7.58
N ASN A 320 18.38 15.05 -6.30
CA ASN A 320 19.50 14.54 -5.52
C ASN A 320 19.11 14.36 -4.05
N ALA A 321 19.95 13.64 -3.31
CA ALA A 321 19.71 13.28 -1.91
C ALA A 321 19.41 14.49 -1.02
N VAL A 322 20.15 15.59 -1.17
CA VAL A 322 19.96 16.81 -0.36
C VAL A 322 18.61 17.46 -0.65
N ARG A 323 18.22 17.57 -1.92
CA ARG A 323 16.91 18.14 -2.30
C ARG A 323 15.76 17.28 -1.80
N THR A 324 15.87 15.95 -1.92
CA THR A 324 14.86 15.03 -1.41
C THR A 324 14.75 15.15 0.12
N PHE A 325 15.89 15.19 0.82
CA PHE A 325 15.92 15.32 2.27
C PHE A 325 15.27 16.62 2.77
N VAL A 326 15.63 17.76 2.19
CA VAL A 326 15.10 19.08 2.60
C VAL A 326 13.63 19.25 2.21
N ALA A 327 13.23 18.76 1.03
CA ALA A 327 11.86 18.93 0.56
C ALA A 327 10.86 18.00 1.27
N TRP A 328 11.30 16.82 1.71
CA TRP A 328 10.41 15.78 2.22
C TRP A 328 10.85 15.24 3.58
N ASP A 329 12.03 14.62 3.65
CA ASP A 329 12.39 13.78 4.81
C ASP A 329 12.46 14.55 6.12
N VAL A 330 12.98 15.78 6.11
CA VAL A 330 13.16 16.58 7.35
C VAL A 330 11.84 16.84 8.07
N TRP A 331 10.74 16.94 7.32
CA TRP A 331 9.42 17.25 7.86
C TRP A 331 8.72 16.03 8.46
N VAL A 332 9.05 14.83 7.98
CA VAL A 332 8.49 13.55 8.47
C VAL A 332 9.42 12.84 9.45
N LEU A 333 10.61 13.38 9.70
CA LEU A 333 11.61 12.79 10.60
C LEU A 333 11.10 12.58 12.04
N PRO A 334 10.37 13.54 12.67
CA PRO A 334 9.82 13.32 14.01
C PRO A 334 8.88 12.11 14.06
N ASP A 335 7.97 12.00 13.09
CA ASP A 335 7.05 10.87 12.95
C ASP A 335 7.79 9.55 12.74
N GLY A 336 8.85 9.55 11.92
CA GLY A 336 9.69 8.37 11.70
C GLY A 336 10.42 7.89 12.95
N ILE A 337 10.94 8.82 13.76
CA ILE A 337 11.59 8.49 15.05
C ILE A 337 10.55 7.90 16.04
N GLU A 338 9.36 8.49 16.10
CA GLU A 338 8.26 7.94 16.90
C GLU A 338 7.89 6.53 16.42
N ARG A 339 7.72 6.32 15.11
CA ARG A 339 7.46 5.00 14.50
C ARG A 339 8.54 3.98 14.79
N LEU A 340 9.83 4.35 14.77
CA LEU A 340 10.93 3.48 15.17
C LEU A 340 10.82 3.07 16.65
N ALA A 341 10.51 4.02 17.54
CA ALA A 341 10.27 3.74 18.95
C ALA A 341 9.03 2.87 19.19
N TYR A 342 8.00 3.01 18.34
CA TYR A 342 6.81 2.15 18.34
C TYR A 342 7.11 0.75 17.84
N ALA A 343 7.83 0.61 16.72
CA ALA A 343 8.19 -0.68 16.13
C ALA A 343 8.97 -1.56 17.12
N ARG A 344 9.96 -0.98 17.83
CA ARG A 344 10.70 -1.71 18.88
C ARG A 344 9.79 -2.23 19.99
N ARG A 345 8.73 -1.49 20.35
CA ARG A 345 7.77 -1.91 21.36
C ARG A 345 6.77 -2.93 20.81
N ALA A 346 6.27 -2.73 19.58
CA ALA A 346 5.41 -3.70 18.90
C ALA A 346 6.10 -5.06 18.75
N SER A 347 7.41 -5.11 18.44
CA SER A 347 8.14 -6.38 18.38
C SER A 347 8.16 -7.13 19.73
N ARG A 348 8.25 -6.41 20.85
CA ARG A 348 8.15 -7.03 22.19
C ARG A 348 6.73 -7.54 22.45
N ASP A 349 5.72 -6.74 22.11
CA ASP A 349 4.32 -7.11 22.29
C ASP A 349 3.96 -8.34 21.43
N ILE A 350 4.46 -8.44 20.20
CA ILE A 350 4.32 -9.60 19.31
C ILE A 350 4.94 -10.85 19.94
N GLN A 351 6.18 -10.74 20.44
CA GLN A 351 6.84 -11.86 21.11
C GLN A 351 6.07 -12.31 22.35
N GLU A 352 5.49 -11.37 23.10
CA GLU A 352 4.71 -11.65 24.29
C GLU A 352 3.38 -12.32 23.99
N VAL A 353 2.61 -11.82 23.02
CA VAL A 353 1.35 -12.45 22.57
C VAL A 353 1.62 -13.86 22.06
N ALA A 354 2.66 -14.03 21.22
CA ALA A 354 3.05 -15.35 20.73
C ALA A 354 3.46 -16.32 21.86
N ARG A 355 4.16 -15.81 22.87
CA ARG A 355 4.51 -16.59 24.08
C ARG A 355 3.27 -17.01 24.85
N ARG A 356 2.32 -16.10 25.09
CA ARG A 356 1.06 -16.37 25.80
C ARG A 356 0.19 -17.37 25.03
N ARG A 357 0.03 -17.20 23.72
CA ARG A 357 -0.69 -18.15 22.86
C ARG A 357 -0.07 -19.54 22.94
N ARG A 358 1.26 -19.66 22.77
CA ARG A 358 1.93 -20.97 22.89
C ARG A 358 1.73 -21.60 24.26
N ALA A 359 1.78 -20.82 25.33
CA ALA A 359 1.51 -21.32 26.69
C ALA A 359 0.06 -21.80 26.84
N ARG A 360 -0.90 -21.09 26.25
CA ARG A 360 -2.32 -21.46 26.23
C ARG A 360 -2.55 -22.77 25.46
N VAL A 361 -1.97 -22.91 24.26
CA VAL A 361 -2.07 -24.14 23.46
C VAL A 361 -1.39 -25.31 24.16
N ALA A 362 -0.23 -25.08 24.79
CA ALA A 362 0.48 -26.13 25.54
C ALA A 362 -0.26 -26.58 26.81
N ALA A 363 -1.15 -25.75 27.37
CA ALA A 363 -2.01 -26.16 28.48
C ALA A 363 -3.07 -27.19 28.07
N GLY A 364 -3.34 -27.33 26.77
CA GLY A 364 -4.32 -28.27 26.23
C GLY A 364 -5.77 -27.81 26.42
N PRO A 365 -6.74 -28.70 26.16
CA PRO A 365 -8.16 -28.37 26.30
C PRO A 365 -8.54 -28.06 27.76
N GLY A 366 -9.61 -27.28 27.93
CA GLY A 366 -10.22 -27.07 29.24
C GLY A 366 -10.82 -28.38 29.78
N ALA A 367 -11.01 -28.47 31.10
CA ALA A 367 -11.72 -29.61 31.68
C ALA A 367 -13.18 -29.62 31.21
N LEU A 368 -13.62 -30.72 30.61
CA LEU A 368 -14.97 -30.93 30.12
C LEU A 368 -15.61 -32.10 30.86
N ALA A 369 -16.74 -31.86 31.54
CA ALA A 369 -17.39 -32.86 32.39
C ALA A 369 -17.95 -34.05 31.59
N ASP A 370 -18.50 -33.80 30.40
CA ASP A 370 -18.98 -34.82 29.47
C ASP A 370 -18.62 -34.45 28.02
N PRO A 371 -17.48 -34.95 27.51
CA PRO A 371 -17.06 -34.70 26.14
C PRO A 371 -17.98 -35.26 25.05
N ALA A 372 -18.82 -36.25 25.38
CA ALA A 372 -19.71 -36.89 24.41
C ALA A 372 -21.03 -36.12 24.19
N ALA A 373 -21.36 -35.20 25.11
CA ALA A 373 -22.59 -34.40 25.06
C ALA A 373 -22.52 -33.21 24.10
N ARG A 374 -21.32 -32.71 23.79
CA ARG A 374 -21.08 -31.50 22.99
C ARG A 374 -20.22 -31.85 21.79
N ARG A 375 -20.63 -31.43 20.60
CA ARG A 375 -19.94 -31.78 19.36
C ARG A 375 -19.76 -30.57 18.45
N TRP A 376 -18.63 -30.53 17.77
CA TRP A 376 -18.33 -29.53 16.75
C TRP A 376 -18.70 -30.06 15.38
N VAL A 377 -19.24 -29.22 14.52
CA VAL A 377 -19.46 -29.55 13.12
C VAL A 377 -18.95 -28.44 12.20
N PHE A 378 -18.21 -28.86 11.18
CA PHE A 378 -17.86 -28.03 10.04
C PHE A 378 -18.62 -28.48 8.80
N VAL A 379 -18.84 -27.56 7.87
CA VAL A 379 -19.25 -27.87 6.50
C VAL A 379 -18.17 -27.39 5.56
N VAL A 380 -17.77 -28.26 4.63
CA VAL A 380 -16.85 -27.88 3.55
C VAL A 380 -17.22 -28.62 2.28
N CYS A 381 -17.24 -27.93 1.15
CA CYS A 381 -17.20 -28.58 -0.15
C CYS A 381 -16.60 -27.65 -1.22
N GLY A 382 -16.07 -28.24 -2.30
CA GLY A 382 -15.62 -27.50 -3.50
C GLY A 382 -14.09 -27.45 -3.68
N PRO A 383 -13.51 -26.30 -4.08
CA PRO A 383 -12.11 -26.19 -4.44
C PRO A 383 -11.15 -26.49 -3.28
N ALA A 384 -9.90 -26.83 -3.62
CA ALA A 384 -8.85 -27.21 -2.67
C ALA A 384 -8.66 -26.17 -1.56
N MET A 385 -8.76 -24.88 -1.90
CA MET A 385 -8.64 -23.79 -0.93
C MET A 385 -9.58 -23.94 0.27
N HIS A 386 -10.84 -24.37 0.08
CA HIS A 386 -11.78 -24.52 1.21
C HIS A 386 -11.40 -25.68 2.13
N VAL A 387 -10.91 -26.77 1.56
CA VAL A 387 -10.44 -27.94 2.32
C VAL A 387 -9.13 -27.61 3.06
N GLU A 388 -8.25 -26.82 2.44
CA GLU A 388 -7.01 -26.31 3.06
C GLU A 388 -7.32 -25.33 4.20
N THR A 389 -8.27 -24.39 4.02
CA THR A 389 -8.76 -23.52 5.09
C THR A 389 -9.30 -24.33 6.28
N LEU A 390 -10.10 -25.37 6.02
CA LEU A 390 -10.59 -26.27 7.07
C LEU A 390 -9.44 -26.98 7.79
N ALA A 391 -8.42 -27.47 7.08
CA ALA A 391 -7.27 -28.11 7.70
C ALA A 391 -6.56 -27.17 8.68
N THR A 392 -6.38 -25.90 8.31
CA THR A 392 -5.84 -24.86 9.21
C THR A 392 -6.74 -24.65 10.44
N ALA A 393 -8.05 -24.53 10.26
CA ALA A 393 -9.01 -24.41 11.38
C ALA A 393 -8.94 -25.60 12.35
N LEU A 394 -8.90 -26.83 11.83
CA LEU A 394 -8.79 -28.05 12.61
C LEU A 394 -7.47 -28.15 13.38
N GLY A 395 -6.36 -27.73 12.76
CA GLY A 395 -5.05 -27.65 13.41
C GLY A 395 -5.01 -26.73 14.62
N HIS A 396 -5.88 -25.70 14.64
CA HIS A 396 -6.06 -24.79 15.76
C HIS A 396 -7.08 -25.29 16.79
N LEU A 397 -8.17 -25.92 16.36
CA LEU A 397 -9.24 -26.37 17.24
C LEU A 397 -8.86 -27.63 18.03
N ARG A 398 -8.38 -28.69 17.37
CA ARG A 398 -8.13 -30.01 17.99
C ARG A 398 -7.25 -29.97 19.25
N PRO A 399 -6.17 -29.16 19.34
CA PRO A 399 -5.36 -29.05 20.55
C PRO A 399 -6.07 -28.41 21.75
N LEU A 400 -7.19 -27.73 21.51
CA LEU A 400 -7.89 -26.89 22.50
C LEU A 400 -9.29 -27.41 22.86
N THR A 401 -9.75 -28.49 22.23
CA THR A 401 -11.02 -29.15 22.55
C THR A 401 -10.84 -30.64 22.84
N ALA A 402 -11.64 -31.16 23.76
CA ALA A 402 -11.80 -32.60 23.96
C ALA A 402 -13.04 -33.18 23.24
N ALA A 403 -14.00 -32.33 22.87
CA ALA A 403 -15.21 -32.72 22.15
C ALA A 403 -14.91 -33.27 20.74
N GLU A 404 -15.83 -34.10 20.24
CA GLU A 404 -15.78 -34.66 18.89
C GLU A 404 -15.89 -33.57 17.81
N ILE A 405 -15.17 -33.76 16.71
CA ILE A 405 -15.19 -32.89 15.54
C ILE A 405 -15.70 -33.67 14.32
N TRP A 406 -16.83 -33.21 13.78
CA TRP A 406 -17.49 -33.78 12.61
C TRP A 406 -17.34 -32.84 11.42
N VAL A 407 -17.24 -33.41 10.22
CA VAL A 407 -17.21 -32.65 8.96
C VAL A 407 -18.28 -33.20 8.03
N VAL A 408 -19.23 -32.35 7.65
CA VAL A 408 -20.26 -32.66 6.66
C VAL A 408 -19.80 -32.13 5.29
N THR A 409 -19.83 -32.98 4.27
CA THR A 409 -19.33 -32.63 2.94
C THR A 409 -20.07 -33.37 1.83
N ASP A 410 -19.93 -32.93 0.57
CA ASP A 410 -20.20 -33.75 -0.60
C ASP A 410 -18.86 -34.16 -1.23
N VAL A 411 -18.44 -35.40 -1.02
CA VAL A 411 -17.09 -35.85 -1.45
C VAL A 411 -16.88 -35.74 -2.96
N ARG A 412 -17.97 -35.74 -3.75
CA ARG A 412 -17.92 -35.67 -5.22
C ARG A 412 -17.56 -34.27 -5.72
N ARG A 413 -17.73 -33.24 -4.88
CA ARG A 413 -17.43 -31.83 -5.22
C ARG A 413 -16.03 -31.41 -4.79
N ASN A 414 -15.38 -32.18 -3.91
CA ASN A 414 -14.10 -31.78 -3.36
C ASN A 414 -12.96 -32.00 -4.34
N ALA A 415 -12.17 -30.95 -4.58
CA ALA A 415 -10.97 -31.07 -5.41
C ALA A 415 -9.89 -31.96 -4.78
N ILE A 416 -9.87 -32.05 -3.45
CA ILE A 416 -8.97 -32.90 -2.67
C ILE A 416 -9.74 -33.65 -1.57
N PRO A 417 -9.29 -34.84 -1.15
CA PRO A 417 -9.93 -35.58 -0.05
C PRO A 417 -9.91 -34.82 1.28
N ILE A 418 -10.94 -35.06 2.11
CA ILE A 418 -10.95 -34.60 3.50
C ILE A 418 -10.23 -35.64 4.35
N ASP A 419 -8.94 -35.43 4.56
CA ASP A 419 -8.07 -36.31 5.35
C ASP A 419 -7.22 -35.46 6.31
N HIS A 420 -7.78 -35.21 7.50
CA HIS A 420 -7.09 -34.49 8.56
C HIS A 420 -7.22 -35.26 9.88
N PRO A 421 -6.11 -35.53 10.61
CA PRO A 421 -6.12 -36.39 11.80
C PRO A 421 -6.89 -35.82 13.00
N GLY A 422 -7.26 -34.54 12.94
CA GLY A 422 -8.10 -33.89 13.94
C GLY A 422 -9.61 -34.13 13.77
N ILE A 423 -10.03 -34.83 12.70
CA ILE A 423 -11.44 -35.14 12.43
C ILE A 423 -11.79 -36.49 13.02
N ASP A 424 -12.89 -36.56 13.77
CA ASP A 424 -13.39 -37.81 14.34
C ASP A 424 -14.37 -38.50 13.36
N HIS A 425 -15.19 -37.72 12.66
CA HIS A 425 -16.20 -38.24 11.72
C HIS A 425 -16.34 -37.38 10.46
N VAL A 426 -16.40 -38.03 9.30
CA VAL A 426 -16.76 -37.41 8.02
C VAL A 426 -18.12 -37.94 7.57
N VAL A 427 -19.07 -37.04 7.30
CA VAL A 427 -20.42 -37.36 6.82
C VAL A 427 -20.54 -36.94 5.36
N ASP A 428 -20.62 -37.92 4.47
CA ASP A 428 -20.82 -37.69 3.04
C ASP A 428 -22.31 -37.50 2.73
N VAL A 429 -22.65 -36.34 2.18
CA VAL A 429 -24.01 -35.90 1.86
C VAL A 429 -24.05 -35.45 0.41
N ALA A 430 -24.78 -36.19 -0.41
CA ALA A 430 -25.00 -35.84 -1.81
C ALA A 430 -25.88 -34.58 -1.92
N THR A 431 -25.30 -33.49 -2.40
CA THR A 431 -26.02 -32.25 -2.72
C THR A 431 -26.70 -32.33 -4.10
N PRO A 432 -27.74 -31.51 -4.35
CA PRO A 432 -28.37 -31.42 -5.67
C PRO A 432 -27.36 -31.06 -6.77
N GLY A 433 -27.48 -31.70 -7.94
CA GLY A 433 -26.48 -31.62 -9.01
C GLY A 433 -26.48 -30.30 -9.79
N GLU A 434 -27.59 -29.57 -9.73
CA GLU A 434 -27.79 -28.27 -10.36
C GLU A 434 -27.10 -27.11 -9.62
N LEU A 435 -26.70 -27.31 -8.36
CA LEU A 435 -26.03 -26.28 -7.56
C LEU A 435 -24.56 -26.17 -7.96
N ASP A 436 -24.05 -24.93 -7.99
CA ASP A 436 -22.60 -24.71 -7.97
C ASP A 436 -22.00 -25.02 -6.58
N ASP A 437 -20.67 -25.01 -6.46
CA ASP A 437 -20.01 -25.38 -5.20
C ASP A 437 -20.31 -24.41 -4.06
N HIS A 438 -20.53 -23.12 -4.37
CA HIS A 438 -20.85 -22.11 -3.37
C HIS A 438 -22.28 -22.28 -2.84
N GLN A 439 -23.24 -22.52 -3.73
CA GLN A 439 -24.62 -22.85 -3.40
C GLN A 439 -24.72 -24.16 -2.62
N ALA A 440 -23.94 -25.18 -3.02
CA ALA A 440 -23.89 -26.47 -2.34
C ALA A 440 -23.36 -26.34 -0.90
N SER A 441 -22.36 -25.49 -0.67
CA SER A 441 -21.85 -25.18 0.68
C SER A 441 -22.94 -24.55 1.57
N ILE A 442 -23.66 -23.55 1.06
CA ILE A 442 -24.79 -22.92 1.79
C ILE A 442 -25.91 -23.94 2.05
N TRP A 443 -26.21 -24.81 1.08
CA TRP A 443 -27.23 -25.85 1.22
C TRP A 443 -26.88 -26.82 2.35
N LEU A 444 -25.63 -27.28 2.44
CA LEU A 444 -25.14 -28.15 3.51
C LEU A 444 -25.14 -27.45 4.87
N LYS A 445 -24.63 -26.21 4.92
CA LYS A 445 -24.58 -25.38 6.14
C LYS A 445 -25.95 -25.19 6.76
N THR A 446 -26.92 -24.76 5.95
CA THR A 446 -28.27 -24.44 6.44
C THR A 446 -29.13 -25.68 6.73
N SER A 447 -28.79 -26.85 6.15
CA SER A 447 -29.46 -28.13 6.44
C SER A 447 -28.69 -29.04 7.40
N VAL A 448 -27.64 -28.54 8.04
CA VAL A 448 -26.67 -29.36 8.81
C VAL A 448 -27.32 -30.24 9.87
N HIS A 449 -28.41 -29.78 10.51
CA HIS A 449 -29.15 -30.53 11.52
C HIS A 449 -29.82 -31.80 10.99
N ARG A 450 -30.07 -31.90 9.69
CA ARG A 450 -30.67 -33.08 9.05
C ARG A 450 -29.69 -34.23 8.88
N HIS A 451 -28.39 -33.93 8.89
CA HIS A 451 -27.32 -34.88 8.54
C HIS A 451 -26.56 -35.40 9.76
N LEU A 452 -26.93 -34.94 10.96
CA LEU A 452 -26.25 -35.24 12.20
C LEU A 452 -27.16 -36.03 13.15
N PRO A 453 -26.61 -36.89 14.02
CA PRO A 453 -27.40 -37.53 15.05
C PRO A 453 -27.92 -36.51 16.05
N GLN A 454 -29.03 -36.87 16.73
CA GLN A 454 -29.62 -36.03 17.77
C GLN A 454 -28.57 -35.73 18.87
N GLY A 455 -28.48 -34.46 19.25
CA GLY A 455 -27.48 -33.99 20.22
C GLY A 455 -27.39 -32.47 20.26
N GLU A 456 -26.43 -31.97 21.03
CA GLU A 456 -26.08 -30.56 21.08
C GLU A 456 -24.82 -30.29 20.26
N TRP A 457 -24.95 -29.39 19.29
CA TRP A 457 -23.96 -29.14 18.26
C TRP A 457 -23.59 -27.67 18.19
N CYS A 458 -22.34 -27.40 17.87
CA CYS A 458 -21.88 -26.07 17.49
C CYS A 458 -21.29 -26.12 16.09
N TYR A 459 -21.90 -25.37 15.18
CA TYR A 459 -21.40 -25.16 13.83
C TYR A 459 -20.31 -24.09 13.82
N LEU A 460 -19.24 -24.35 13.05
CA LEU A 460 -18.16 -23.40 12.76
C LEU A 460 -17.93 -23.32 11.24
N ASP A 461 -17.84 -22.10 10.69
CA ASP A 461 -17.28 -21.89 9.36
C ASP A 461 -15.79 -22.31 9.33
N SER A 462 -15.29 -22.70 8.15
CA SER A 462 -13.93 -23.22 7.98
C SER A 462 -12.82 -22.17 8.19
N ASP A 463 -13.17 -20.88 8.27
CA ASP A 463 -12.28 -19.76 8.53
C ASP A 463 -12.23 -19.34 10.01
N ILE A 464 -12.75 -20.20 10.90
CA ILE A 464 -12.77 -19.98 12.36
C ILE A 464 -11.75 -20.87 13.05
N ILE A 465 -10.90 -20.24 13.86
CA ILE A 465 -9.80 -20.92 14.57
C ILE A 465 -9.92 -20.74 16.08
N ALA A 466 -9.47 -21.74 16.83
CA ALA A 466 -9.31 -21.61 18.28
C ALA A 466 -7.94 -21.03 18.66
N VAL A 467 -7.93 -20.13 19.65
CA VAL A 467 -6.72 -19.43 20.11
C VAL A 467 -6.51 -19.50 21.62
N ALA A 468 -7.49 -19.99 22.37
CA ALA A 468 -7.38 -20.21 23.81
C ALA A 468 -8.26 -21.40 24.27
N PRO A 469 -7.86 -22.11 25.36
CA PRO A 469 -8.65 -23.19 25.93
C PRO A 469 -10.05 -22.79 26.39
N GLY A 470 -10.93 -23.79 26.52
CA GLY A 470 -12.30 -23.63 27.00
C GLY A 470 -13.24 -23.07 25.93
N VAL A 471 -12.99 -23.38 24.66
CA VAL A 471 -13.89 -23.02 23.55
C VAL A 471 -15.31 -23.56 23.76
N GLU A 472 -15.47 -24.62 24.55
CA GLU A 472 -16.72 -25.29 24.89
C GLU A 472 -17.66 -24.43 25.75
N VAL A 473 -17.22 -23.27 26.25
CA VAL A 473 -18.11 -22.31 26.91
C VAL A 473 -19.19 -21.78 25.95
N VAL A 474 -18.96 -21.86 24.64
CA VAL A 474 -19.96 -21.47 23.63
C VAL A 474 -21.30 -22.19 23.81
N PHE A 475 -21.25 -23.47 24.21
CA PHE A 475 -22.45 -24.29 24.43
C PHE A 475 -23.28 -23.80 25.63
N ASP A 476 -22.63 -23.19 26.64
CA ASP A 476 -23.29 -22.67 27.84
C ASP A 476 -24.13 -21.42 27.57
N HIS A 477 -23.98 -20.80 26.39
CA HIS A 477 -24.65 -19.57 26.00
C HIS A 477 -25.92 -19.79 25.17
N ARG A 478 -26.32 -21.04 24.91
CA ARG A 478 -27.57 -21.32 24.21
C ARG A 478 -28.77 -21.16 25.13
N ASP A 479 -29.61 -20.17 24.85
CA ASP A 479 -30.89 -19.95 25.51
C ASP A 479 -32.03 -20.03 24.45
N GLY A 480 -32.66 -21.20 24.35
CA GLY A 480 -33.68 -21.50 23.33
C GLY A 480 -33.21 -22.50 22.26
N PRO A 481 -33.90 -22.57 21.10
CA PRO A 481 -33.65 -23.61 20.09
C PRO A 481 -32.26 -23.46 19.42
N VAL A 482 -31.77 -22.22 19.32
CA VAL A 482 -30.50 -21.87 18.69
C VAL A 482 -29.84 -20.70 19.42
N ALA A 483 -28.53 -20.55 19.28
CA ALA A 483 -27.82 -19.32 19.63
C ALA A 483 -26.76 -19.00 18.59
N PHE A 484 -26.87 -17.83 17.97
CA PHE A 484 -25.95 -17.36 16.93
C PHE A 484 -25.03 -16.27 17.48
N ALA A 485 -23.84 -16.15 16.89
CA ALA A 485 -22.96 -15.02 17.16
C ALA A 485 -23.50 -13.71 16.57
N SER A 486 -22.93 -12.58 17.00
CA SER A 486 -23.20 -11.28 16.38
C SER A 486 -22.29 -11.07 15.16
N ASP A 487 -22.80 -10.46 14.10
CA ASP A 487 -21.98 -10.04 12.95
C ASP A 487 -21.31 -8.70 13.25
N LEU A 488 -20.15 -8.74 13.91
CA LEU A 488 -19.47 -7.53 14.39
C LEU A 488 -18.09 -7.37 13.75
N THR A 489 -18.03 -7.06 12.46
CA THR A 489 -16.77 -6.76 11.73
C THR A 489 -16.13 -5.43 12.19
N ILE A 490 -16.99 -4.46 12.51
CA ILE A 490 -16.66 -3.15 13.08
C ILE A 490 -17.55 -2.87 14.30
N ARG A 491 -17.16 -1.91 15.14
CA ARG A 491 -17.88 -1.62 16.40
C ARG A 491 -19.36 -1.24 16.22
N GLU A 492 -19.71 -0.58 15.12
CA GLU A 492 -21.06 -0.04 14.86
C GLU A 492 -21.78 -0.76 13.71
N ASN A 493 -21.56 -2.07 13.55
CA ASN A 493 -22.22 -2.84 12.49
C ASN A 493 -23.73 -3.00 12.70
N SER A 494 -24.48 -3.16 11.61
CA SER A 494 -25.94 -3.28 11.60
C SER A 494 -26.45 -3.82 10.25
N VAL A 495 -27.76 -4.08 10.15
CA VAL A 495 -28.39 -4.53 8.90
C VAL A 495 -28.14 -3.55 7.75
N ASP A 496 -28.30 -2.24 7.97
CA ASP A 496 -28.14 -1.28 6.87
C ASP A 496 -26.67 -1.17 6.42
N ARG A 497 -25.71 -1.32 7.34
CA ARG A 497 -24.28 -1.42 7.00
C ARG A 497 -23.92 -2.73 6.27
N PHE A 498 -24.61 -3.81 6.57
CA PHE A 498 -24.41 -5.11 5.91
C PHE A 498 -25.07 -5.17 4.52
N SER A 499 -26.16 -4.44 4.31
CA SER A 499 -26.97 -4.46 3.09
C SER A 499 -26.17 -4.37 1.77
N PRO A 500 -25.16 -3.49 1.59
CA PRO A 500 -24.36 -3.45 0.36
C PRO A 500 -23.61 -4.77 0.04
N TRP A 501 -23.30 -5.56 1.06
CA TRP A 501 -22.62 -6.85 0.96
C TRP A 501 -23.57 -8.03 0.73
N ALA A 502 -24.83 -7.87 1.10
CA ALA A 502 -25.90 -8.84 0.86
C ALA A 502 -26.57 -8.66 -0.51
N MET A 503 -26.53 -7.43 -1.06
CA MET A 503 -27.31 -7.04 -2.22
C MET A 503 -26.47 -6.79 -3.47
N THR A 504 -27.05 -7.03 -4.64
CA THR A 504 -26.53 -6.61 -5.95
C THR A 504 -26.93 -5.15 -6.17
N CYS A 505 -26.23 -4.22 -5.51
CA CYS A 505 -26.47 -2.79 -5.63
C CYS A 505 -25.17 -2.00 -5.81
N SER A 506 -25.27 -0.78 -6.35
CA SER A 506 -24.13 0.12 -6.56
C SER A 506 -23.71 0.88 -5.30
N CYS A 507 -24.26 0.55 -4.13
CA CYS A 507 -23.92 1.19 -2.85
C CYS A 507 -22.57 0.74 -2.28
N LEU A 508 -21.80 -0.05 -3.03
CA LEU A 508 -20.41 -0.37 -2.72
C LEU A 508 -19.54 0.88 -2.93
N GLY A 509 -18.75 1.26 -1.94
CA GLY A 509 -17.83 2.41 -2.04
C GLY A 509 -16.56 2.22 -1.20
N TYR A 510 -15.80 3.31 -1.02
CA TYR A 510 -14.67 3.41 -0.08
C TYR A 510 -15.08 4.28 1.13
N ASP A 511 -14.54 3.99 2.33
CA ASP A 511 -14.73 4.65 3.66
C ASP A 511 -15.87 4.19 4.61
N ASP A 512 -15.83 4.61 5.88
CA ASP A 512 -16.65 4.12 7.02
C ASP A 512 -18.17 4.45 6.98
N GLU A 513 -18.69 4.93 5.84
CA GLU A 513 -20.06 5.47 5.67
C GLU A 513 -21.01 4.58 4.84
N HIS A 514 -20.60 3.38 4.41
CA HIS A 514 -21.49 2.53 3.59
C HIS A 514 -22.64 1.95 4.40
N SER A 515 -23.85 2.37 4.04
CA SER A 515 -25.09 1.92 4.64
C SER A 515 -26.22 2.13 3.63
N CYS A 516 -27.12 1.15 3.48
CA CYS A 516 -28.34 1.32 2.66
C CYS A 516 -29.49 0.43 3.15
N GLY A 517 -30.73 0.82 2.84
CA GLY A 517 -31.93 0.09 3.24
C GLY A 517 -32.37 -1.04 2.29
N HIS A 518 -31.66 -1.30 1.19
CA HIS A 518 -32.12 -2.22 0.13
C HIS A 518 -32.39 -3.65 0.63
N LEU A 519 -31.57 -4.17 1.56
CA LEU A 519 -31.83 -5.48 2.16
C LEU A 519 -33.17 -5.47 2.91
N ARG A 520 -33.46 -4.43 3.70
CA ARG A 520 -34.74 -4.31 4.41
C ARG A 520 -35.94 -4.23 3.48
N GLU A 521 -35.81 -3.46 2.40
CA GLU A 521 -36.86 -3.37 1.37
C GLU A 521 -37.15 -4.76 0.78
N GLN A 522 -36.12 -5.56 0.52
CA GLN A 522 -36.32 -6.94 0.07
C GLN A 522 -36.89 -7.86 1.15
N LEU A 523 -36.49 -7.69 2.42
CA LEU A 523 -37.03 -8.46 3.53
C LEU A 523 -38.55 -8.22 3.69
N ALA A 524 -38.98 -6.97 3.63
CA ALA A 524 -40.39 -6.60 3.63
C ALA A 524 -41.12 -7.16 2.40
N ALA A 525 -40.58 -6.96 1.20
CA ALA A 525 -41.23 -7.37 -0.04
C ALA A 525 -41.35 -8.90 -0.21
N ARG A 526 -40.37 -9.67 0.26
CA ARG A 526 -40.30 -11.12 0.03
C ARG A 526 -40.88 -11.94 1.18
N PHE A 527 -40.77 -11.44 2.41
CA PHE A 527 -41.11 -12.21 3.61
C PHE A 527 -42.16 -11.53 4.50
N ASP A 528 -42.63 -10.33 4.16
CA ASP A 528 -43.54 -9.52 4.99
C ASP A 528 -42.95 -9.26 6.39
N VAL A 529 -41.66 -8.94 6.43
CA VAL A 529 -40.90 -8.70 7.67
C VAL A 529 -40.28 -7.31 7.66
N GLU A 530 -40.64 -6.50 8.65
CA GLU A 530 -40.03 -5.20 8.93
C GLU A 530 -38.88 -5.36 9.93
N VAL A 531 -37.66 -5.03 9.50
CA VAL A 531 -36.43 -5.10 10.32
C VAL A 531 -35.89 -3.69 10.56
N PRO A 532 -35.49 -3.30 11.78
CA PRO A 532 -34.80 -2.03 12.02
C PRO A 532 -33.41 -2.01 11.36
N GLY A 533 -33.08 -0.90 10.69
CA GLY A 533 -31.80 -0.76 9.99
C GLY A 533 -30.58 -0.77 10.90
N ASP A 534 -30.75 -0.34 12.15
CA ASP A 534 -29.73 -0.31 13.20
C ASP A 534 -29.64 -1.61 14.02
N TRP A 535 -30.44 -2.62 13.69
CA TRP A 535 -30.38 -3.92 14.38
C TRP A 535 -29.05 -4.62 14.09
N LEU A 536 -28.39 -5.10 15.15
CA LEU A 536 -27.19 -5.92 15.03
C LEU A 536 -27.61 -7.37 14.73
N HIS A 537 -27.51 -7.72 13.46
CA HIS A 537 -27.91 -9.01 12.95
C HIS A 537 -26.99 -10.16 13.39
N TRP A 538 -27.52 -11.37 13.29
CA TRP A 538 -26.82 -12.61 13.64
C TRP A 538 -25.84 -13.02 12.54
N ASN A 539 -24.73 -13.64 12.95
CA ASN A 539 -23.70 -14.18 12.07
C ASN A 539 -23.88 -15.69 11.94
N GLY A 540 -23.98 -16.18 10.70
CA GLY A 540 -24.16 -17.61 10.41
C GLY A 540 -22.90 -18.46 10.57
N GLY A 541 -21.75 -17.88 10.90
CA GLY A 541 -20.47 -18.60 10.98
C GLY A 541 -20.21 -19.31 12.30
N VAL A 542 -20.87 -18.90 13.39
CA VAL A 542 -20.88 -19.64 14.67
C VAL A 542 -22.29 -19.71 15.21
N PHE A 543 -22.81 -20.92 15.37
CA PHE A 543 -24.09 -21.10 16.06
C PHE A 543 -24.20 -22.45 16.75
N VAL A 544 -24.86 -22.43 17.92
CA VAL A 544 -25.15 -23.62 18.71
C VAL A 544 -26.61 -24.00 18.48
N PHE A 545 -26.86 -25.29 18.28
CA PHE A 545 -28.20 -25.83 18.05
C PHE A 545 -28.40 -27.17 18.77
N GLY A 546 -29.63 -27.40 19.21
CA GLY A 546 -30.04 -28.66 19.84
C GLY A 546 -31.16 -29.36 19.05
N PRO A 547 -31.76 -30.43 19.61
CA PRO A 547 -32.85 -31.17 18.96
C PRO A 547 -34.06 -30.29 18.60
N GLU A 548 -34.31 -29.25 19.38
CA GLU A 548 -35.43 -28.32 19.20
C GLU A 548 -35.21 -27.31 18.04
N ALA A 549 -34.03 -27.30 17.42
CA ALA A 549 -33.64 -26.30 16.42
C ALA A 549 -34.24 -26.55 15.04
N ALA A 550 -34.75 -27.75 14.76
CA ALA A 550 -35.17 -28.17 13.42
C ALA A 550 -36.14 -27.17 12.75
N PRO A 551 -37.20 -26.65 13.40
CA PRO A 551 -38.09 -25.68 12.75
C PRO A 551 -37.39 -24.39 12.32
N VAL A 552 -36.44 -23.89 13.12
CA VAL A 552 -35.70 -22.66 12.82
C VAL A 552 -34.74 -22.89 11.65
N LEU A 553 -33.99 -23.99 11.69
CA LEU A 553 -33.00 -24.32 10.67
C LEU A 553 -33.65 -24.74 9.35
N ASP A 554 -34.79 -25.43 9.39
CA ASP A 554 -35.55 -25.79 8.19
C ASP A 554 -36.10 -24.55 7.47
N LEU A 555 -36.65 -23.58 8.21
CA LEU A 555 -37.12 -22.32 7.62
C LEU A 555 -35.95 -21.49 7.07
N TRP A 556 -34.83 -21.44 7.79
CA TRP A 556 -33.62 -20.78 7.30
C TRP A 556 -33.11 -21.41 6.00
N HIS A 557 -33.04 -22.73 5.95
CA HIS A 557 -32.64 -23.49 4.77
C HIS A 557 -33.56 -23.22 3.57
N GLU A 558 -34.88 -23.31 3.76
CA GLU A 558 -35.85 -23.03 2.70
C GLU A 558 -35.63 -21.64 2.09
N ARG A 559 -35.46 -20.62 2.95
CA ARG A 559 -35.27 -19.24 2.51
C ARG A 559 -33.91 -19.01 1.86
N ALA A 560 -32.84 -19.62 2.37
CA ALA A 560 -31.51 -19.53 1.78
C ALA A 560 -31.51 -20.14 0.37
N VAL A 561 -32.08 -21.32 0.20
CA VAL A 561 -32.19 -21.98 -1.12
C VAL A 561 -33.08 -21.19 -2.08
N ALA A 562 -34.21 -20.65 -1.61
CA ALA A 562 -35.07 -19.80 -2.43
C ALA A 562 -34.34 -18.55 -2.95
N SER A 563 -33.42 -17.99 -2.15
CA SER A 563 -32.66 -16.78 -2.51
C SER A 563 -31.70 -16.95 -3.68
N PHE A 564 -31.30 -18.19 -4.01
CA PHE A 564 -30.39 -18.46 -5.13
C PHE A 564 -30.96 -18.02 -6.49
N ALA A 565 -32.29 -17.91 -6.60
CA ALA A 565 -32.98 -17.49 -7.80
C ALA A 565 -33.24 -15.97 -7.86
N TRP A 566 -32.82 -15.18 -6.86
CA TRP A 566 -33.11 -13.75 -6.78
C TRP A 566 -31.90 -12.92 -7.21
N PRO A 567 -31.91 -12.29 -8.40
CA PRO A 567 -30.76 -11.56 -8.92
C PRO A 567 -30.39 -10.33 -8.09
N GLU A 568 -31.34 -9.78 -7.33
CA GLU A 568 -31.10 -8.65 -6.43
C GLU A 568 -30.26 -9.06 -5.22
N TRP A 569 -30.27 -10.33 -4.85
CA TRP A 569 -29.52 -10.88 -3.72
C TRP A 569 -28.20 -11.44 -4.21
N ARG A 570 -27.14 -11.25 -3.42
CA ARG A 570 -25.94 -12.06 -3.58
C ARG A 570 -26.20 -13.42 -2.96
N THR A 571 -25.70 -14.48 -3.59
CA THR A 571 -25.76 -15.85 -3.06
C THR A 571 -25.10 -15.90 -1.67
N ARG A 572 -25.93 -15.82 -0.62
CA ARG A 572 -25.54 -15.77 0.80
C ARG A 572 -26.69 -16.26 1.67
N ASP A 573 -26.37 -16.84 2.82
CA ASP A 573 -27.31 -17.35 3.83
C ASP A 573 -27.82 -16.29 4.81
N GLN A 574 -27.06 -15.21 5.02
CA GLN A 574 -27.26 -14.28 6.13
C GLN A 574 -28.51 -13.40 6.00
N GLY A 575 -28.88 -12.96 4.79
CA GLY A 575 -30.15 -12.25 4.59
C GLY A 575 -31.37 -13.14 4.87
N ALA A 576 -31.28 -14.43 4.52
CA ALA A 576 -32.30 -15.42 4.83
C ALA A 576 -32.36 -15.73 6.33
N LEU A 577 -31.22 -15.70 7.02
CA LEU A 577 -31.16 -15.82 8.48
C LEU A 577 -31.89 -14.66 9.15
N ILE A 578 -31.62 -13.42 8.74
CA ILE A 578 -32.31 -12.21 9.26
C ILE A 578 -33.82 -12.36 9.11
N ALA A 579 -34.29 -12.72 7.93
CA ALA A 579 -35.72 -12.95 7.70
C ALA A 579 -36.28 -13.99 8.67
N THR A 580 -35.57 -15.13 8.83
CA THR A 580 -36.00 -16.26 9.66
C THR A 580 -36.16 -15.87 11.11
N VAL A 581 -35.16 -15.19 11.66
CA VAL A 581 -35.14 -14.73 13.04
C VAL A 581 -36.34 -13.83 13.34
N TRP A 582 -36.60 -12.86 12.48
CA TRP A 582 -37.69 -11.90 12.67
C TRP A 582 -39.08 -12.50 12.43
N SER A 583 -39.24 -13.38 11.43
CA SER A 583 -40.52 -14.09 11.22
C SER A 583 -40.91 -14.97 12.41
N LEU A 584 -39.92 -15.51 13.13
CA LEU A 584 -40.15 -16.36 14.30
C LEU A 584 -40.14 -15.60 15.63
N GLY A 585 -39.94 -14.27 15.62
CA GLY A 585 -39.90 -13.47 16.83
C GLY A 585 -38.68 -13.74 17.73
N LEU A 586 -37.56 -14.18 17.15
CA LEU A 586 -36.35 -14.60 17.88
C LEU A 586 -35.30 -13.48 18.03
N GLN A 587 -35.53 -12.29 17.48
CA GLN A 587 -34.54 -11.21 17.39
C GLN A 587 -33.95 -10.74 18.74
N ASP A 588 -34.68 -10.98 19.82
CA ASP A 588 -34.31 -10.59 21.19
C ASP A 588 -33.58 -11.70 21.96
N LEU A 589 -33.40 -12.90 21.37
CA LEU A 589 -32.62 -13.95 22.00
C LEU A 589 -31.15 -13.50 22.21
N PRO A 590 -30.53 -13.88 23.34
CA PRO A 590 -29.13 -13.60 23.60
C PRO A 590 -28.24 -14.16 22.49
N ARG A 591 -27.36 -13.32 21.95
CA ARG A 591 -26.33 -13.74 21.00
C ARG A 591 -25.12 -14.31 21.75
N LEU A 592 -24.37 -15.18 21.09
CA LEU A 592 -23.11 -15.67 21.64
C LEU A 592 -22.17 -14.48 21.92
N PRO A 593 -21.42 -14.51 23.05
CA PRO A 593 -20.52 -13.42 23.39
C PRO A 593 -19.39 -13.31 22.35
N PRO A 594 -18.83 -12.10 22.12
CA PRO A 594 -17.72 -11.92 21.18
C PRO A 594 -16.48 -12.74 21.50
N THR A 595 -16.33 -13.26 22.73
CA THR A 595 -15.24 -14.20 23.06
C THR A 595 -15.36 -15.55 22.36
N CYS A 596 -16.57 -15.94 21.96
CA CYS A 596 -16.86 -17.18 21.23
C CYS A 596 -16.96 -16.98 19.71
N ASN A 597 -16.90 -15.74 19.23
CA ASN A 597 -16.79 -15.43 17.81
C ASN A 597 -16.26 -14.00 17.63
N PHE A 598 -14.95 -13.80 17.75
CA PHE A 598 -14.36 -12.49 17.54
C PHE A 598 -13.91 -12.36 16.08
N ILE A 599 -14.52 -11.45 15.33
CA ILE A 599 -14.20 -11.26 13.91
C ILE A 599 -12.91 -10.44 13.76
N ALA A 600 -11.84 -11.11 13.34
CA ALA A 600 -10.54 -10.52 13.07
C ALA A 600 -10.43 -10.13 11.58
N ASP A 601 -11.11 -9.04 11.21
CA ASP A 601 -11.08 -8.48 9.85
C ASP A 601 -9.90 -7.50 9.69
N LEU A 602 -8.92 -7.83 8.83
CA LEU A 602 -7.78 -6.95 8.55
C LEU A 602 -8.16 -5.73 7.71
N GLY A 603 -9.35 -5.71 7.12
CA GLY A 603 -9.99 -4.54 6.51
C GLY A 603 -10.49 -3.52 7.53
N ASN A 604 -10.75 -3.93 8.78
CA ASN A 604 -11.07 -3.01 9.86
C ASN A 604 -9.80 -2.28 10.35
N PHE A 605 -9.63 -1.02 9.95
CA PHE A 605 -8.49 -0.19 10.35
C PHE A 605 -8.50 0.24 11.83
N ASP A 606 -9.62 0.04 12.53
CA ASP A 606 -9.80 0.26 13.96
C ASP A 606 -9.55 -1.00 14.81
N LEU A 607 -9.36 -2.15 14.18
CA LEU A 607 -9.07 -3.40 14.85
C LEU A 607 -7.80 -3.28 15.71
N CYS A 608 -7.93 -3.67 16.98
CA CYS A 608 -6.88 -3.57 17.96
C CYS A 608 -6.63 -4.92 18.67
N LEU A 609 -5.36 -5.17 18.97
CA LEU A 609 -4.88 -6.23 19.83
C LEU A 609 -3.91 -5.61 20.85
N ASP A 610 -4.17 -5.84 22.12
CA ASP A 610 -3.33 -5.40 23.23
C ASP A 610 -2.90 -6.60 24.06
N VAL A 611 -1.66 -6.58 24.53
CA VAL A 611 -1.03 -7.68 25.27
C VAL A 611 -1.83 -8.06 26.52
N GLU A 612 -2.37 -7.08 27.24
CA GLU A 612 -3.06 -7.27 28.50
C GLU A 612 -4.57 -7.35 28.33
N ARG A 613 -5.13 -6.57 27.40
CA ARG A 613 -6.59 -6.43 27.25
C ARG A 613 -7.20 -7.38 26.23
N GLY A 614 -6.41 -7.94 25.32
CA GLY A 614 -6.89 -8.80 24.24
C GLY A 614 -7.34 -8.03 23.01
N TRP A 615 -8.39 -8.51 22.35
CA TRP A 615 -8.89 -8.02 21.07
C TRP A 615 -10.00 -6.98 21.21
N ALA A 616 -10.07 -6.00 20.31
CA ALA A 616 -11.16 -5.04 20.24
C ALA A 616 -11.37 -4.55 18.80
N HIS A 617 -12.63 -4.40 18.37
CA HIS A 617 -12.95 -3.86 17.04
C HIS A 617 -12.70 -2.34 16.91
N HIS A 618 -12.37 -1.66 18.02
CA HIS A 618 -12.07 -0.22 18.06
C HIS A 618 -11.19 0.13 19.29
N PRO A 619 -10.32 1.15 19.23
CA PRO A 619 -9.42 1.52 20.33
C PRO A 619 -10.09 1.85 21.68
N SER A 620 -11.35 2.25 21.66
CA SER A 620 -12.15 2.50 22.88
C SER A 620 -12.54 1.22 23.62
N GLY A 621 -12.36 0.05 23.01
CA GLY A 621 -13.00 -1.18 23.43
C GLY A 621 -14.47 -1.26 23.02
N PRO A 622 -15.24 -2.22 23.57
CA PRO A 622 -14.83 -3.19 24.59
C PRO A 622 -13.70 -4.13 24.13
N TRP A 623 -12.94 -4.64 25.10
CA TRP A 623 -11.80 -5.54 24.89
C TRP A 623 -12.16 -6.95 25.34
N TYR A 624 -11.73 -7.94 24.57
CA TYR A 624 -12.13 -9.34 24.71
C TYR A 624 -10.93 -10.27 24.71
N ASP A 625 -10.94 -11.23 25.63
CA ASP A 625 -10.07 -12.39 25.56
C ASP A 625 -10.72 -13.45 24.66
N ALA A 626 -10.51 -13.30 23.35
CA ALA A 626 -11.11 -14.18 22.35
C ALA A 626 -10.61 -15.63 22.51
N ARG A 627 -11.53 -16.59 22.41
CA ARG A 627 -11.25 -18.04 22.37
C ARG A 627 -11.35 -18.59 20.97
N LEU A 628 -12.30 -18.08 20.19
CA LEU A 628 -12.47 -18.33 18.77
C LEU A 628 -12.28 -17.02 18.00
N LEU A 629 -11.42 -17.05 16.97
CA LEU A 629 -11.24 -15.95 16.02
C LEU A 629 -11.84 -16.35 14.68
N HIS A 630 -12.65 -15.47 14.11
CA HIS A 630 -13.19 -15.60 12.77
C HIS A 630 -12.38 -14.73 11.81
N CYS A 631 -11.60 -15.37 10.93
CA CYS A 631 -10.54 -14.74 10.15
C CYS A 631 -11.00 -14.34 8.72
N TYR A 632 -11.94 -13.40 8.61
CA TYR A 632 -12.63 -13.02 7.36
C TYR A 632 -11.74 -12.67 6.14
N THR A 633 -10.60 -11.99 6.35
CA THR A 633 -9.74 -11.50 5.25
C THR A 633 -8.35 -12.13 5.27
N SER A 634 -8.24 -13.34 5.81
CA SER A 634 -6.97 -14.02 6.02
C SER A 634 -6.88 -15.26 5.11
N ALA A 635 -5.73 -15.46 4.48
CA ALA A 635 -5.50 -16.57 3.55
C ALA A 635 -5.14 -17.87 4.29
N LEU A 636 -6.12 -18.47 4.99
CA LEU A 636 -5.91 -19.69 5.79
C LEU A 636 -5.59 -20.92 4.94
N GLU A 637 -5.85 -20.86 3.64
CA GLU A 637 -5.49 -21.88 2.66
C GLU A 637 -3.98 -21.95 2.36
N ASP A 638 -3.21 -20.89 2.67
CA ASP A 638 -1.76 -20.88 2.43
C ASP A 638 -1.05 -21.84 3.42
N PRO A 639 -0.30 -22.86 2.94
CA PRO A 639 0.44 -23.78 3.82
C PRO A 639 1.50 -23.10 4.70
N GLU A 640 1.96 -21.90 4.33
CA GLU A 640 2.89 -21.12 5.16
C GLU A 640 2.18 -20.21 6.17
N TRP A 641 0.84 -20.16 6.18
CA TRP A 641 0.05 -19.27 7.03
C TRP A 641 0.36 -19.47 8.52
N ASP A 642 0.50 -18.37 9.26
CA ASP A 642 0.70 -18.38 10.70
C ASP A 642 -0.09 -17.24 11.36
N LEU A 643 -0.96 -17.58 12.31
CA LEU A 643 -1.75 -16.64 13.12
C LEU A 643 -0.89 -15.49 13.70
N GLY A 644 0.31 -15.81 14.20
CA GLY A 644 1.18 -14.82 14.83
C GLY A 644 1.72 -13.80 13.84
N ARG A 645 2.16 -14.26 12.68
CA ARG A 645 2.77 -13.45 11.62
C ARG A 645 1.72 -12.70 10.80
N ASP A 646 0.68 -13.38 10.37
CA ASP A 646 -0.21 -12.92 9.31
C ASP A 646 -1.43 -12.16 9.85
N VAL A 647 -1.77 -12.35 11.14
CA VAL A 647 -2.89 -11.64 11.78
C VAL A 647 -2.42 -10.83 12.99
N GLU A 648 -1.92 -11.47 14.04
CA GLU A 648 -1.62 -10.78 15.30
C GLU A 648 -0.53 -9.71 15.14
N ALA A 649 0.57 -10.01 14.45
CA ALA A 649 1.65 -9.05 14.25
C ALA A 649 1.22 -7.87 13.38
N VAL A 650 0.36 -8.10 12.39
CA VAL A 650 -0.23 -7.05 11.56
C VAL A 650 -1.08 -6.13 12.44
N VAL A 651 -1.99 -6.70 13.23
CA VAL A 651 -2.88 -5.94 14.11
C VAL A 651 -2.10 -5.22 15.22
N LEU A 652 -1.14 -5.86 15.88
CA LEU A 652 -0.32 -5.25 16.95
C LEU A 652 0.48 -4.03 16.46
N ARG A 653 1.04 -4.10 15.24
CA ARG A 653 1.75 -2.97 14.63
C ARG A 653 0.80 -1.78 14.38
N ARG A 654 -0.46 -2.04 14.01
CA ARG A 654 -1.50 -1.00 13.79
C ARG A 654 -2.06 -0.45 15.11
N SER A 655 -2.34 -1.33 16.07
CA SER A 655 -3.07 -1.06 17.32
C SER A 655 -2.50 0.12 18.10
N ARG A 656 -1.19 0.14 18.32
CA ARG A 656 -0.56 1.20 19.13
C ARG A 656 -0.69 2.59 18.52
N VAL A 657 -0.49 2.70 17.21
CA VAL A 657 -0.63 3.97 16.49
C VAL A 657 -2.09 4.42 16.56
N ARG A 658 -3.02 3.48 16.36
CA ARG A 658 -4.45 3.77 16.39
C ARG A 658 -4.92 4.21 17.78
N ILE A 659 -4.54 3.47 18.83
CA ILE A 659 -4.83 3.81 20.23
C ILE A 659 -4.25 5.17 20.60
N TYR A 660 -2.99 5.45 20.24
CA TYR A 660 -2.36 6.75 20.52
C TYR A 660 -3.11 7.89 19.81
N ARG A 661 -3.36 7.76 18.50
CA ARG A 661 -4.09 8.76 17.71
C ARG A 661 -5.49 9.02 18.27
N TYR A 662 -6.21 7.95 18.60
CA TYR A 662 -7.54 8.02 19.20
C TYR A 662 -7.49 8.78 20.53
N ARG A 663 -6.60 8.42 21.46
CA ARG A 663 -6.47 9.12 22.76
C ARG A 663 -6.14 10.60 22.60
N ARG A 664 -5.28 10.94 21.64
CA ARG A 664 -4.91 12.32 21.34
C ARG A 664 -6.09 13.10 20.77
N ALA A 665 -6.82 12.53 19.82
CA ALA A 665 -8.02 13.14 19.24
C ALA A 665 -9.12 13.32 20.30
N GLU A 666 -9.32 12.34 21.17
CA GLU A 666 -10.27 12.39 22.28
C GLU A 666 -9.89 13.51 23.27
N ALA A 667 -8.62 13.62 23.64
CA ALA A 667 -8.14 14.69 24.51
C ALA A 667 -8.34 16.08 23.87
N GLN A 668 -8.04 16.23 22.58
CA GLN A 668 -8.27 17.47 21.84
C GLN A 668 -9.76 17.82 21.77
N SER A 669 -10.62 16.83 21.50
CA SER A 669 -12.07 17.00 21.48
C SER A 669 -12.61 17.45 22.85
N LYS A 670 -12.16 16.82 23.94
CA LYS A 670 -12.49 17.22 25.33
C LYS A 670 -12.08 18.65 25.63
N VAL A 671 -10.88 19.06 25.21
CA VAL A 671 -10.40 20.45 25.37
C VAL A 671 -11.26 21.42 24.55
N ALA A 672 -11.62 21.07 23.31
CA ALA A 672 -12.47 21.89 22.46
C ALA A 672 -13.90 22.03 23.00
N MET A 673 -14.49 20.94 23.50
CA MET A 673 -15.80 20.96 24.16
C MET A 673 -15.78 21.82 25.42
N ALA A 674 -14.80 21.64 26.30
CA ALA A 674 -14.66 22.46 27.51
C ALA A 674 -14.48 23.96 27.17
N ALA A 675 -13.73 24.29 26.12
CA ALA A 675 -13.60 25.67 25.64
C ALA A 675 -14.93 26.23 25.11
N ASN A 676 -15.73 25.42 24.41
CA ASN A 676 -17.06 25.80 23.94
C ASN A 676 -18.06 25.99 25.09
N ASP A 677 -18.05 25.13 26.12
CA ASP A 677 -18.89 25.27 27.31
C ASP A 677 -18.55 26.56 28.08
N VAL A 678 -17.26 26.86 28.24
CA VAL A 678 -16.81 28.13 28.84
C VAL A 678 -17.32 29.31 28.02
N ARG A 679 -17.20 29.26 26.70
CA ARG A 679 -17.68 30.31 25.79
C ARG A 679 -19.19 30.54 25.92
N TRP A 680 -19.99 29.47 25.93
CA TRP A 680 -21.44 29.55 26.13
C TRP A 680 -21.79 30.15 27.50
N SER A 681 -21.11 29.72 28.57
CA SER A 681 -21.36 30.24 29.93
C SER A 681 -21.01 31.74 30.06
N VAL A 682 -19.98 32.21 29.35
CA VAL A 682 -19.60 33.63 29.33
C VAL A 682 -20.64 34.44 28.55
N GLN A 683 -21.10 33.92 27.41
CA GLN A 683 -22.12 34.57 26.59
C GLN A 683 -23.44 34.71 27.36
N GLU A 684 -23.88 33.65 28.04
CA GLU A 684 -25.08 33.67 28.89
C GLU A 684 -24.96 34.68 30.05
N ARG A 685 -23.80 34.75 30.71
CA ARG A 685 -23.55 35.77 31.76
C ARG A 685 -23.57 37.19 31.21
N LEU A 686 -23.03 37.42 30.02
CA LEU A 686 -23.04 38.73 29.35
C LEU A 686 -24.47 39.13 28.98
N GLU A 687 -25.28 38.21 28.47
CA GLU A 687 -26.71 38.44 28.17
C GLU A 687 -27.51 38.74 29.45
N LEU A 688 -27.30 37.99 30.53
CA LEU A 688 -27.91 38.25 31.84
C LEU A 688 -27.47 39.62 32.41
N THR A 689 -26.22 40.00 32.22
CA THR A 689 -25.70 41.31 32.64
C THR A 689 -26.30 42.43 31.81
N ALA A 690 -26.40 42.26 30.49
CA ALA A 690 -27.05 43.20 29.58
C ALA A 690 -28.54 43.39 29.92
N LEU A 691 -29.23 42.31 30.30
CA LEU A 691 -30.62 42.34 30.80
C LEU A 691 -30.73 43.10 32.13
N ARG A 692 -29.77 42.92 33.05
CA ARG A 692 -29.70 43.68 34.32
C ARG A 692 -29.44 45.17 34.08
N VAL A 693 -28.55 45.51 33.15
CA VAL A 693 -28.28 46.91 32.75
C VAL A 693 -29.50 47.53 32.06
N ARG A 694 -30.25 46.77 31.24
CA ARG A 694 -31.52 47.24 30.66
C ARG A 694 -32.64 47.46 31.69
N ARG A 695 -32.59 46.77 32.84
CA ARG A 695 -33.55 46.95 33.96
C ARG A 695 -33.13 48.03 34.96
N PHE A 696 -31.98 48.70 34.81
CA PHE A 696 -31.61 49.82 35.67
C PHE A 696 -32.58 51.01 35.43
N PRO A 697 -33.27 51.52 36.47
CA PRO A 697 -34.26 52.57 36.28
C PRO A 697 -33.59 53.88 35.84
N ARG A 698 -34.15 54.50 34.78
CA ARG A 698 -33.81 55.83 34.23
C ARG A 698 -33.97 56.96 35.28
N ARG A 699 -33.08 57.05 36.26
CA ARG A 699 -33.08 58.15 37.27
C ARG A 699 -31.84 59.04 37.25
N LEU A 700 -31.04 59.01 36.19
CA LEU A 700 -29.98 60.00 35.97
C LEU A 700 -30.07 60.55 34.55
N ALA A 701 -30.89 61.59 34.37
CA ALA A 701 -30.90 62.37 33.14
C ALA A 701 -29.62 63.23 33.07
N PRO A 702 -28.83 63.17 31.98
CA PRO A 702 -27.52 63.85 31.86
C PRO A 702 -27.58 65.37 32.08
N GLY A 703 -28.74 65.98 31.82
CA GLY A 703 -28.92 67.43 31.89
C GLY A 703 -28.88 68.04 33.29
N ARG A 704 -28.95 67.25 34.38
CA ARG A 704 -28.82 67.79 35.76
C ARG A 704 -27.38 67.73 36.29
N LEU A 705 -26.60 66.73 35.89
CA LEU A 705 -25.18 66.63 36.26
C LEU A 705 -24.35 67.71 35.56
N TRP A 706 -24.62 67.95 34.27
CA TRP A 706 -23.90 68.98 33.49
C TRP A 706 -24.17 70.40 33.98
N ARG A 707 -25.41 70.70 34.40
CA ARG A 707 -25.76 72.01 34.99
C ARG A 707 -25.13 72.23 36.37
N ALA A 708 -25.00 71.19 37.18
CA ALA A 708 -24.33 71.27 38.48
C ALA A 708 -22.80 71.46 38.36
N VAL A 709 -22.19 70.90 37.31
CA VAL A 709 -20.76 71.08 37.02
C VAL A 709 -20.48 72.48 36.46
N LEU A 710 -21.33 72.99 35.56
CA LEU A 710 -21.16 74.33 34.97
C LEU A 710 -21.43 75.47 35.96
N ALA A 711 -22.40 75.32 36.87
CA ALA A 711 -22.66 76.31 37.92
C ALA A 711 -21.53 76.42 38.97
N ARG A 712 -20.78 75.33 39.19
CA ARG A 712 -19.57 75.33 40.06
C ARG A 712 -18.33 75.93 39.39
N LEU A 713 -18.34 76.11 38.07
CA LEU A 713 -17.20 76.61 37.30
C LEU A 713 -17.33 78.09 36.90
N GLY A 714 -18.38 78.80 37.34
CA GLY A 714 -18.47 80.26 37.26
C GLY A 714 -18.44 80.85 35.84
N ARG A 715 -18.88 80.10 34.82
CA ARG A 715 -18.88 80.55 33.42
C ARG A 715 -20.31 80.76 32.91
N SER A 716 -20.62 81.98 32.46
CA SER A 716 -21.85 82.29 31.73
C SER A 716 -21.82 81.61 30.36
N VAL A 717 -22.96 81.03 29.97
CA VAL A 717 -23.15 80.40 28.66
C VAL A 717 -23.56 81.50 27.68
N GLY A 718 -22.66 81.89 26.77
CA GLY A 718 -22.98 82.70 25.60
C GLY A 718 -23.77 81.90 24.56
N GLU A 719 -24.66 82.58 23.83
CA GLU A 719 -25.55 82.00 22.82
C GLU A 719 -24.79 81.32 21.66
N PRO A 720 -25.35 80.24 21.08
CA PRO A 720 -24.75 79.55 19.95
C PRO A 720 -24.96 80.30 18.61
N PRO A 721 -23.99 80.25 17.67
CA PRO A 721 -24.14 80.84 16.33
C PRO A 721 -25.02 79.96 15.41
N PRO A 722 -25.58 80.53 14.33
CA PRO A 722 -26.58 79.87 13.48
C PRO A 722 -25.95 78.86 12.51
N PRO A 723 -26.73 77.87 12.01
CA PRO A 723 -26.24 76.81 11.14
C PRO A 723 -26.11 77.24 9.67
N GLY A 724 -25.02 76.83 9.02
CA GLY A 724 -24.77 76.99 7.58
C GLY A 724 -25.51 75.95 6.71
N PRO A 725 -25.61 76.18 5.38
CA PRO A 725 -26.69 75.66 4.54
C PRO A 725 -26.47 74.24 4.00
N GLN A 726 -27.60 73.54 3.87
CA GLN A 726 -27.77 72.21 3.28
C GLN A 726 -27.47 72.23 1.77
N ARG A 727 -26.73 71.21 1.27
CA ARG A 727 -26.63 70.94 -0.17
C ARG A 727 -27.78 70.04 -0.58
N ALA A 728 -28.51 70.53 -1.58
CA ALA A 728 -29.66 69.94 -2.23
C ALA A 728 -29.29 68.86 -3.24
N ASP A 729 -30.27 67.98 -3.44
CA ASP A 729 -30.39 66.96 -4.47
C ASP A 729 -30.29 67.53 -5.90
N GLY A 730 -29.87 66.67 -6.82
CA GLY A 730 -29.94 66.90 -8.28
C GLY A 730 -30.30 65.59 -9.00
N PRO A 731 -31.26 65.58 -9.95
CA PRO A 731 -31.89 64.35 -10.45
C PRO A 731 -31.41 63.93 -11.85
N ALA A 732 -31.47 62.63 -12.12
CA ALA A 732 -31.90 61.95 -13.36
C ALA A 732 -31.35 60.51 -13.39
#